data_AF-A0AAV8R6F4-F1
#
_entry.id   AF-A0AAV8R6F4-F1
#
_cell.length_a   1.000
_cell.length_b   1.000
_cell.length_c   1.000
_cell.angle_alpha   90.00
_cell.angle_beta   90.00
_cell.angle_gamma   90.00
#
_symmetry.space_group_name_H-M   'P 1'
#
loop_
_entity.id
_entity.type
_entity.pdbx_description
1 polymer ?
#
loop_
_entity_poly.entity_id
_entity_poly.type
_entity_poly.pdbx_seq_one_letter_code
_entity_poly.pdbx_strand_id
1 'polypeptide(L)'
;MASFFSHTFRLEACSGGGNSPVLLQNKPDDSRRAPVVAAVVREKARGGGCRVRFATRGRRSEILVAVEKGRGLCSTSGVISGRCNSSTVSNGLVQSSESMMSQTQHIGNTENSFEEAEGQGDILQAHVLAKDADIDSTSGSVESSLLMHESERGTEDENGQNHMEAKSDGVDTEAHIEVGNVDAPPLAGANCMNVIVVAAECAPWSKTGGLGDVAGTLPKALARRGHRVMVVAPRYKNYPEPKDTGVRKYYKADGQDLEVTYFHAYIDRVDFVFIDCPVFRHLEKNIYGGDRLEILKRMVLLCKVAVEVPWHVSCNGSCYGDGNLVFVANDWHTSLLPVYLKAYYRDNGLMKYARSILVIHNISHQGRGPVEDFFHVDLPDQHMDLFKLYEPMGGDHFNIFAAGLKTADRVITVSHGYAWELTTSEGGWGLHEIINENNWKIQGIVNGIDTEDWNPELDLHLQSDGYTNYSIETLQAGKPRCKAALQNELGLPVREDVPLIGFIGRLDHQKGVDLIAEAMPWIVGQDAQLVMLGTGRADLEDMLRKFDREHHDKVRGRVGFSVKMAHRITAGADILLMPSRFEPCGLNQLYAMKYGTVPVVHAVGGLRDTVIPFDPFTESGFGWTFDRAEANKLVNALGNCLNTYRSHKESWKGVQTRGMAQDLSWDNAAKHYEEVLVAAKFQW
;
A
#
# COMPACT_ATOMS: atom_id res chain seq x y z
N MET A 1 -18.86 -26.44 23.16
CA MET A 1 -17.92 -27.59 23.09
C MET A 1 -17.99 -28.22 21.70
N ALA A 2 -16.95 -28.03 20.87
CA ALA A 2 -16.59 -28.88 19.73
C ALA A 2 -15.36 -28.24 19.04
N SER A 3 -14.14 -28.51 19.53
CA SER A 3 -12.94 -27.97 18.87
C SER A 3 -12.53 -28.84 17.69
N PHE A 4 -12.56 -28.28 16.49
CA PHE A 4 -11.92 -28.88 15.33
C PHE A 4 -10.44 -28.48 15.31
N PHE A 5 -9.56 -29.39 15.73
CA PHE A 5 -8.13 -29.24 15.50
C PHE A 5 -7.83 -29.50 14.02
N SER A 6 -7.21 -28.53 13.33
CA SER A 6 -6.54 -28.83 12.07
C SER A 6 -5.28 -29.68 12.33
N HIS A 7 -4.92 -30.53 11.38
CA HIS A 7 -3.67 -31.29 11.41
C HIS A 7 -2.83 -30.91 10.20
N THR A 8 -1.81 -30.09 10.43
CA THR A 8 -0.80 -29.73 9.42
C THR A 8 0.16 -30.91 9.24
N PHE A 9 0.10 -31.59 8.09
CA PHE A 9 1.10 -32.59 7.72
C PHE A 9 2.30 -31.89 7.09
N ARG A 10 3.48 -31.95 7.74
CA ARG A 10 4.74 -31.44 7.20
C ARG A 10 5.45 -32.59 6.46
N LEU A 11 5.55 -32.49 5.14
CA LEU A 11 6.43 -33.33 4.32
C LEU A 11 7.76 -32.61 4.17
N GLU A 12 8.79 -33.07 4.90
CA GLU A 12 10.16 -32.59 4.69
C GLU A 12 10.82 -33.39 3.57
N ALA A 13 11.20 -32.69 2.50
CA ALA A 13 11.93 -33.27 1.38
C ALA A 13 13.45 -33.23 1.67
N CYS A 14 14.07 -34.40 1.81
CA CYS A 14 15.54 -34.48 1.82
C CYS A 14 16.07 -34.31 0.39
N SER A 15 16.59 -33.11 0.10
CA SER A 15 17.61 -32.79 -0.91
C SER A 15 17.52 -33.40 -2.32
N GLY A 16 17.18 -32.55 -3.29
CA GLY A 16 17.68 -32.67 -4.67
C GLY A 16 16.71 -33.26 -5.71
N GLY A 17 16.44 -32.47 -6.75
CA GLY A 17 15.71 -32.89 -7.97
C GLY A 17 14.23 -32.51 -7.97
N GLY A 18 13.84 -31.60 -8.86
CA GLY A 18 12.46 -31.13 -8.95
C GLY A 18 11.49 -32.18 -9.47
N ASN A 19 10.35 -32.32 -8.78
CA ASN A 19 9.09 -32.88 -9.29
C ASN A 19 7.93 -32.38 -8.40
N SER A 20 6.90 -31.81 -9.00
CA SER A 20 5.70 -31.37 -8.27
C SER A 20 4.74 -32.54 -8.00
N PRO A 21 4.08 -32.62 -6.84
CA PRO A 21 3.05 -33.62 -6.59
C PRO A 21 1.78 -33.32 -7.40
N VAL A 22 1.16 -34.36 -7.97
CA VAL A 22 -0.13 -34.27 -8.67
C VAL A 22 -1.22 -34.81 -7.75
N LEU A 23 -2.21 -33.96 -7.42
CA LEU A 23 -3.44 -34.37 -6.74
C LEU A 23 -4.50 -34.76 -7.80
N LEU A 24 -5.18 -35.89 -7.63
CA LEU A 24 -6.30 -36.30 -8.48
C LEU A 24 -7.63 -36.29 -7.71
N GLN A 25 -8.70 -35.98 -8.43
CA GLN A 25 -10.03 -35.66 -7.89
C GLN A 25 -10.71 -36.83 -7.15
N ASN A 26 -11.50 -36.50 -6.12
CA ASN A 26 -12.53 -37.38 -5.60
C ASN A 26 -13.77 -37.37 -6.52
N LYS A 27 -14.32 -38.55 -6.81
CA LYS A 27 -15.73 -38.70 -7.22
C LYS A 27 -16.61 -38.85 -5.98
N PRO A 28 -17.87 -38.40 -6.01
CA PRO A 28 -18.83 -38.67 -4.95
C PRO A 28 -19.35 -40.11 -5.09
N ASP A 29 -19.42 -40.84 -3.97
CA ASP A 29 -20.29 -42.01 -3.86
C ASP A 29 -20.76 -42.17 -2.40
N ASP A 30 -21.88 -42.87 -2.22
CA ASP A 30 -22.76 -42.75 -1.05
C ASP A 30 -22.42 -43.74 0.09
N SER A 31 -22.89 -43.40 1.29
CA SER A 31 -22.97 -44.22 2.51
C SER A 31 -21.70 -44.50 3.36
N ARG A 32 -21.72 -43.90 4.56
CA ARG A 32 -21.16 -44.37 5.86
C ARG A 32 -19.89 -45.26 5.84
N ARG A 33 -18.70 -44.69 5.60
CA ARG A 33 -17.40 -45.17 6.13
C ARG A 33 -16.43 -44.00 6.34
N ALA A 34 -15.43 -44.17 7.21
CA ALA A 34 -14.41 -43.16 7.49
C ALA A 34 -13.48 -42.93 6.27
N PRO A 35 -12.91 -41.72 6.09
CA PRO A 35 -12.09 -41.43 4.91
C PRO A 35 -10.81 -42.26 4.89
N VAL A 36 -10.58 -42.96 3.77
CA VAL A 36 -9.35 -43.71 3.50
C VAL A 36 -8.44 -42.82 2.64
N VAL A 37 -7.27 -42.46 3.17
CA VAL A 37 -6.23 -41.75 2.39
C VAL A 37 -5.35 -42.79 1.70
N ALA A 38 -5.44 -42.85 0.37
CA ALA A 38 -4.55 -43.68 -0.45
C ALA A 38 -3.41 -42.82 -1.03
N ALA A 39 -2.16 -43.23 -0.80
CA ALA A 39 -0.98 -42.63 -1.41
C ALA A 39 -0.31 -43.65 -2.35
N VAL A 40 -0.10 -43.28 -3.61
CA VAL A 40 0.56 -44.14 -4.61
C VAL A 40 1.95 -43.57 -4.90
N VAL A 41 2.99 -44.35 -4.60
CA VAL A 41 4.38 -44.00 -4.92
C VAL A 41 4.79 -44.75 -6.19
N ARG A 42 5.06 -44.03 -7.27
CA ARG A 42 5.63 -44.61 -8.51
C ARG A 42 7.16 -44.71 -8.40
N GLU A 43 7.67 -45.93 -8.33
CA GLU A 43 9.11 -46.19 -8.35
C GLU A 43 9.61 -46.24 -9.81
N LYS A 44 10.47 -45.30 -10.22
CA LYS A 44 11.31 -45.46 -11.41
C LYS A 44 12.53 -46.30 -11.01
N ALA A 45 12.69 -47.46 -11.62
CA ALA A 45 13.69 -48.45 -11.24
C ALA A 45 15.14 -47.92 -11.25
N ARG A 46 15.73 -47.77 -10.06
CA ARG A 46 17.16 -47.87 -9.76
C ARG A 46 17.27 -48.25 -8.28
N GLY A 47 17.97 -49.35 -8.00
CA GLY A 47 17.87 -50.03 -6.70
C GLY A 47 18.37 -49.20 -5.51
N GLY A 48 17.48 -48.90 -4.57
CA GLY A 48 17.78 -48.27 -3.29
C GLY A 48 16.53 -48.26 -2.41
N GLY A 49 16.48 -49.12 -1.39
CA GLY A 49 15.27 -49.30 -0.58
C GLY A 49 14.94 -48.08 0.29
N CYS A 50 13.80 -47.45 0.03
CA CYS A 50 13.32 -46.31 0.83
C CYS A 50 12.60 -46.80 2.11
N ARG A 51 12.96 -46.26 3.28
CA ARG A 51 12.26 -46.50 4.56
C ARG A 51 11.41 -45.28 4.91
N VAL A 52 10.09 -45.41 4.80
CA VAL A 52 9.15 -44.40 5.31
C VAL A 52 8.88 -44.68 6.80
N ARG A 53 8.97 -43.66 7.65
CA ARG A 53 8.54 -43.72 9.05
C ARG A 53 7.31 -42.82 9.24
N PHE A 54 6.30 -43.34 9.92
CA PHE A 54 5.13 -42.59 10.36
C PHE A 54 5.12 -42.46 11.88
N ALA A 55 4.69 -41.31 12.40
CA ALA A 55 4.50 -41.08 13.83
C ALA A 55 3.03 -40.70 14.09
N THR A 56 2.33 -41.52 14.88
CA THR A 56 0.90 -41.32 15.21
C THR A 56 0.73 -41.16 16.71
N ARG A 57 0.18 -40.02 17.16
CA ARG A 57 -0.29 -39.86 18.55
C ARG A 57 -1.79 -40.16 18.64
N GLY A 58 -2.11 -41.36 19.13
CA GLY A 58 -3.44 -41.70 19.66
C GLY A 58 -4.46 -42.25 18.66
N ARG A 59 -5.08 -43.37 19.04
CA ARG A 59 -6.11 -44.17 18.34
C ARG A 59 -5.63 -44.86 17.04
N ARG A 60 -6.22 -46.03 16.77
CA ARG A 60 -5.86 -46.92 15.66
C ARG A 60 -6.49 -46.42 14.36
N SER A 61 -5.67 -46.24 13.33
CA SER A 61 -6.08 -46.07 11.94
C SER A 61 -5.47 -47.20 11.12
N GLU A 62 -6.27 -47.92 10.34
CA GLU A 62 -5.74 -48.89 9.37
C GLU A 62 -5.28 -48.14 8.12
N ILE A 63 -4.04 -48.40 7.68
CA ILE A 63 -3.44 -47.81 6.48
C ILE A 63 -3.26 -48.94 5.46
N LEU A 64 -3.91 -48.82 4.31
CA LEU A 64 -3.83 -49.80 3.23
C LEU A 64 -2.85 -49.28 2.16
N VAL A 65 -1.70 -49.93 2.04
CA VAL A 65 -0.64 -49.55 1.09
C VAL A 65 -0.69 -50.47 -0.12
N ALA A 66 -0.99 -49.91 -1.30
CA ALA A 66 -0.93 -50.62 -2.57
C ALA A 66 0.38 -50.27 -3.30
N VAL A 67 1.19 -51.27 -3.63
CA VAL A 67 2.43 -51.11 -4.40
C VAL A 67 2.21 -51.64 -5.80
N GLU A 68 2.14 -50.75 -6.79
CA GLU A 68 1.96 -51.13 -8.19
C GLU A 68 3.32 -51.56 -8.80
N LYS A 69 3.58 -52.87 -8.81
CA LYS A 69 4.62 -53.45 -9.68
C LYS A 69 4.00 -53.85 -11.02
N GLY A 70 4.75 -53.64 -12.10
CA GLY A 70 4.23 -53.76 -13.47
C GLY A 70 3.59 -55.12 -13.76
N ARG A 71 2.34 -55.07 -14.25
CA ARG A 71 1.47 -56.18 -14.70
C ARG A 71 1.04 -57.17 -13.61
N GLY A 72 -0.10 -56.88 -12.99
CA GLY A 72 -0.93 -57.84 -12.26
C GLY A 72 -1.25 -57.41 -10.82
N LEU A 73 -2.53 -57.22 -10.49
CA LEU A 73 -2.97 -57.02 -9.11
C LEU A 73 -2.92 -58.33 -8.33
N CYS A 74 -2.27 -58.32 -7.16
CA CYS A 74 -2.40 -59.36 -6.14
C CYS A 74 -2.45 -58.68 -4.76
N SER A 75 -3.47 -58.99 -3.96
CA SER A 75 -3.69 -58.37 -2.66
C SER A 75 -3.20 -59.27 -1.51
N THR A 76 -2.37 -58.73 -0.61
CA THR A 76 -2.01 -59.40 0.65
C THR A 76 -2.07 -58.40 1.80
N SER A 77 -2.88 -58.70 2.82
CA SER A 77 -2.99 -57.92 4.06
C SER A 77 -2.05 -58.47 5.14
N GLY A 78 -1.41 -57.58 5.91
CA GLY A 78 -0.59 -57.97 7.07
C GLY A 78 -0.65 -56.91 8.17
N VAL A 79 -0.83 -57.34 9.42
CA VAL A 79 -0.95 -56.47 10.61
C VAL A 79 0.33 -56.57 11.44
N ILE A 80 0.89 -55.44 11.86
CA ILE A 80 2.02 -55.38 12.79
C ILE A 80 1.61 -54.58 14.04
N SER A 81 1.79 -55.18 15.22
CA SER A 81 1.50 -54.56 16.51
C SER A 81 2.78 -54.39 17.35
N GLY A 82 2.98 -53.22 17.94
CA GLY A 82 4.07 -52.96 18.89
C GLY A 82 3.59 -52.19 20.13
N ARG A 83 4.05 -52.60 21.32
CA ARG A 83 3.87 -51.89 22.60
C ARG A 83 5.12 -51.06 22.91
N CYS A 84 4.96 -49.94 23.62
CA CYS A 84 6.06 -49.28 24.35
C CYS A 84 5.68 -49.13 25.83
N ASN A 85 6.65 -49.38 26.71
CA ASN A 85 6.50 -49.25 28.16
C ASN A 85 6.77 -47.82 28.63
N SER A 86 6.18 -47.44 29.76
CA SER A 86 6.48 -46.23 30.52
C SER A 86 7.43 -46.54 31.69
N SER A 87 8.41 -45.67 31.94
CA SER A 87 9.19 -45.68 33.19
C SER A 87 9.43 -44.26 33.71
N THR A 88 8.96 -44.06 34.94
CA THR A 88 8.98 -42.90 35.84
C THR A 88 10.38 -42.32 36.15
N VAL A 89 10.45 -41.01 36.43
CA VAL A 89 11.09 -40.45 37.64
C VAL A 89 10.24 -39.24 38.12
N SER A 90 10.18 -39.02 39.43
CA SER A 90 9.22 -38.14 40.12
C SER A 90 9.85 -37.17 41.13
N ASN A 91 9.01 -36.20 41.58
CA ASN A 91 8.97 -35.44 42.84
C ASN A 91 9.43 -33.96 42.77
N GLY A 92 8.79 -33.00 43.46
CA GLY A 92 7.60 -33.00 44.34
C GLY A 92 7.01 -31.57 44.50
N LEU A 93 5.73 -31.38 44.87
CA LEU A 93 5.21 -31.14 46.26
C LEU A 93 5.56 -29.72 46.80
N VAL A 94 4.69 -28.89 47.42
CA VAL A 94 3.43 -29.09 48.20
C VAL A 94 2.39 -27.93 47.98
N GLN A 95 1.16 -28.20 48.45
CA GLN A 95 -0.16 -27.56 48.42
C GLN A 95 -0.39 -26.12 48.98
N SER A 96 -1.62 -25.67 48.69
CA SER A 96 -2.48 -24.57 49.17
C SER A 96 -2.75 -24.40 50.69
N SER A 97 -3.18 -23.19 51.08
CA SER A 97 -4.30 -22.96 52.04
C SER A 97 -4.82 -21.50 52.02
N GLU A 98 -6.04 -21.26 52.50
CA GLU A 98 -6.75 -19.97 52.50
C GLU A 98 -6.65 -19.17 53.83
N SER A 99 -7.02 -17.88 53.75
CA SER A 99 -7.81 -17.09 54.72
C SER A 99 -7.14 -16.21 55.81
N MET A 100 -7.65 -14.96 55.82
CA MET A 100 -8.11 -14.12 56.95
C MET A 100 -7.19 -13.15 57.74
N MET A 101 -7.84 -12.01 58.06
CA MET A 101 -7.54 -10.94 59.04
C MET A 101 -6.35 -10.01 58.74
N SER A 102 -6.53 -8.70 58.47
CA SER A 102 -7.18 -7.61 59.25
C SER A 102 -6.19 -6.84 60.12
N GLN A 103 -5.92 -5.57 59.77
CA GLN A 103 -5.92 -4.48 60.75
C GLN A 103 -6.03 -3.09 60.10
N THR A 104 -6.77 -2.22 60.79
CA THR A 104 -7.17 -0.86 60.41
C THR A 104 -6.22 0.18 61.01
N GLN A 105 -6.00 1.34 60.35
CA GLN A 105 -6.07 2.64 61.04
C GLN A 105 -6.27 3.84 60.09
N HIS A 106 -6.89 4.88 60.63
CA HIS A 106 -7.42 6.07 59.94
C HIS A 106 -6.44 7.25 59.87
N ILE A 107 -6.78 8.24 59.01
CA ILE A 107 -6.89 9.72 59.22
C ILE A 107 -6.63 10.37 57.85
N GLY A 108 -7.38 11.35 57.32
CA GLY A 108 -8.64 11.98 57.77
C GLY A 108 -8.95 13.21 56.88
N ASN A 109 -10.24 13.43 56.58
CA ASN A 109 -10.92 14.60 56.00
C ASN A 109 -10.13 15.68 55.22
N THR A 110 -10.63 16.03 54.02
CA THR A 110 -11.42 17.28 53.87
C THR A 110 -12.23 17.28 52.57
N GLU A 111 -13.53 17.51 52.68
CA GLU A 111 -14.41 17.85 51.56
C GLU A 111 -14.35 19.36 51.30
N ASN A 112 -14.59 19.78 50.07
CA ASN A 112 -15.21 21.08 49.78
C ASN A 112 -15.96 20.99 48.45
N SER A 113 -17.27 21.16 48.53
CA SER A 113 -18.21 21.29 47.41
C SER A 113 -18.14 22.68 46.77
N PHE A 114 -18.42 22.80 45.48
CA PHE A 114 -19.18 23.91 44.91
C PHE A 114 -19.90 23.48 43.63
N GLU A 115 -21.17 23.90 43.49
CA GLU A 115 -22.06 23.64 42.36
C GLU A 115 -22.07 24.81 41.35
N GLU A 116 -22.99 24.73 40.38
CA GLU A 116 -23.49 25.83 39.52
C GLU A 116 -22.60 26.28 38.34
N ALA A 117 -23.16 26.62 37.15
CA ALA A 117 -24.53 26.47 36.65
C ALA A 117 -24.57 26.49 35.10
N GLU A 118 -25.69 26.07 34.51
CA GLU A 118 -26.04 26.35 33.11
C GLU A 118 -26.31 27.85 32.89
N GLY A 119 -26.01 28.36 31.70
CA GLY A 119 -26.31 29.75 31.32
C GLY A 119 -26.46 29.93 29.82
N GLN A 120 -27.69 30.18 29.36
CA GLN A 120 -27.95 30.68 28.01
C GLN A 120 -27.46 32.13 27.89
N GLY A 121 -26.87 32.48 26.75
CA GLY A 121 -26.39 33.83 26.46
C GLY A 121 -26.26 34.07 24.96
N ASP A 122 -27.23 34.76 24.42
CA ASP A 122 -27.32 35.14 23.01
C ASP A 122 -26.49 36.42 22.70
N ILE A 123 -26.55 36.89 21.46
CA ILE A 123 -26.19 38.24 20.96
C ILE A 123 -24.69 38.67 20.95
N LEU A 124 -24.07 38.77 19.75
CA LEU A 124 -23.95 40.04 18.99
C LEU A 124 -23.07 39.91 17.73
N GLN A 125 -23.64 40.21 16.56
CA GLN A 125 -22.86 40.59 15.38
C GLN A 125 -22.25 41.98 15.55
N ALA A 126 -21.00 42.16 15.12
CA ALA A 126 -20.40 43.48 14.91
C ALA A 126 -19.77 43.56 13.51
N HIS A 127 -20.54 44.09 12.56
CA HIS A 127 -20.00 44.72 11.34
C HIS A 127 -19.80 46.22 11.59
N VAL A 128 -19.00 46.87 10.70
CA VAL A 128 -18.74 48.33 10.46
C VAL A 128 -17.20 48.56 10.49
N LEU A 129 -16.54 48.66 9.32
CA LEU A 129 -16.15 49.90 8.58
C LEU A 129 -15.17 50.79 9.40
N ALA A 130 -14.08 51.38 8.90
CA ALA A 130 -13.43 51.49 7.58
C ALA A 130 -11.91 51.85 7.81
N LYS A 131 -11.05 52.35 6.89
CA LYS A 131 -11.20 52.85 5.50
C LYS A 131 -9.89 52.84 4.68
N ASP A 132 -10.08 52.87 3.36
CA ASP A 132 -9.22 53.22 2.20
C ASP A 132 -7.94 54.07 2.41
N ALA A 133 -6.94 53.79 1.55
CA ALA A 133 -6.00 54.77 1.02
C ALA A 133 -5.59 54.36 -0.42
N ASP A 134 -6.20 55.00 -1.42
CA ASP A 134 -5.87 54.83 -2.85
C ASP A 134 -4.54 55.49 -3.24
N ILE A 135 -3.80 54.88 -4.17
CA ILE A 135 -2.96 55.60 -5.14
C ILE A 135 -3.10 54.94 -6.53
N ASP A 136 -3.64 55.70 -7.48
CA ASP A 136 -3.65 55.52 -8.95
C ASP A 136 -2.23 55.27 -9.51
N SER A 137 -1.96 54.73 -10.70
CA SER A 137 -2.76 54.23 -11.83
C SER A 137 -1.81 53.47 -12.78
N THR A 138 -2.32 52.57 -13.61
CA THR A 138 -2.30 52.69 -15.10
C THR A 138 -2.72 51.38 -15.77
N SER A 139 -3.45 51.50 -16.87
CA SER A 139 -3.95 50.40 -17.68
C SER A 139 -2.90 49.88 -18.68
N GLY A 140 -2.90 48.57 -18.92
CA GLY A 140 -2.02 47.93 -19.90
C GLY A 140 -2.50 46.52 -20.25
N SER A 141 -3.41 46.42 -21.22
CA SER A 141 -3.82 45.14 -21.81
C SER A 141 -2.69 44.57 -22.67
N VAL A 142 -2.28 43.33 -22.42
CA VAL A 142 -1.38 42.58 -23.30
C VAL A 142 -2.00 41.23 -23.62
N GLU A 143 -2.43 41.08 -24.88
CA GLU A 143 -2.79 39.80 -25.47
C GLU A 143 -1.52 38.96 -25.68
N SER A 144 -1.52 37.71 -25.23
CA SER A 144 -0.44 36.76 -25.51
C SER A 144 -0.67 36.09 -26.86
N SER A 145 -0.18 36.72 -27.93
CA SER A 145 -0.13 36.14 -29.26
C SER A 145 1.08 35.20 -29.40
N LEU A 146 0.82 33.89 -29.40
CA LEU A 146 1.83 32.88 -29.74
C LEU A 146 1.97 32.77 -31.26
N LEU A 147 3.10 33.25 -31.78
CA LEU A 147 3.43 33.21 -33.21
C LEU A 147 3.65 31.78 -33.70
N MET A 148 2.76 31.33 -34.58
CA MET A 148 3.02 30.17 -35.45
C MET A 148 4.06 30.58 -36.51
N HIS A 149 5.08 29.75 -36.71
CA HIS A 149 5.99 29.88 -37.85
C HIS A 149 5.61 28.84 -38.92
N GLU A 150 4.89 29.29 -39.95
CA GLU A 150 4.69 28.49 -41.15
C GLU A 150 5.93 28.57 -42.06
N SER A 151 6.29 27.44 -42.68
CA SER A 151 7.09 27.43 -43.90
C SER A 151 6.70 26.24 -44.76
N GLU A 152 5.96 26.51 -45.83
CA GLU A 152 5.62 25.53 -46.87
C GLU A 152 6.88 25.06 -47.62
N ARG A 153 6.86 23.82 -48.12
CA ARG A 153 7.10 23.48 -49.55
C ARG A 153 7.00 21.96 -49.77
N GLY A 154 6.57 21.59 -50.98
CA GLY A 154 6.54 20.20 -51.44
C GLY A 154 7.52 19.92 -52.59
N THR A 155 7.71 18.61 -52.83
CA THR A 155 7.98 17.91 -54.10
C THR A 155 9.24 18.23 -54.94
N GLU A 156 10.04 17.16 -55.09
CA GLU A 156 10.59 16.59 -56.35
C GLU A 156 12.02 16.94 -56.87
N ASP A 157 12.56 15.90 -57.54
CA ASP A 157 13.69 15.77 -58.49
C ASP A 157 15.18 15.69 -58.08
N GLU A 158 15.65 14.43 -58.05
CA GLU A 158 16.75 13.76 -58.80
C GLU A 158 18.16 14.37 -59.06
N ASN A 159 19.13 13.43 -59.09
CA ASN A 159 20.49 13.45 -59.69
C ASN A 159 21.56 14.41 -59.07
N GLY A 160 22.84 14.03 -58.93
CA GLY A 160 23.49 12.74 -59.16
C GLY A 160 25.03 12.83 -59.09
N GLN A 161 25.69 11.78 -58.57
CA GLN A 161 27.10 11.37 -58.78
C GLN A 161 28.26 12.39 -58.65
N ASN A 162 29.20 12.15 -57.70
CA ASN A 162 30.45 11.43 -58.05
C ASN A 162 31.41 11.09 -56.88
N HIS A 163 32.01 9.90 -57.02
CA HIS A 163 33.25 9.32 -56.47
C HIS A 163 34.21 10.20 -55.63
N MET A 164 34.52 9.80 -54.39
CA MET A 164 35.56 8.84 -53.95
C MET A 164 37.01 9.38 -53.98
N GLU A 165 37.60 9.52 -52.79
CA GLU A 165 38.94 8.98 -52.50
C GLU A 165 39.08 8.70 -51.00
N ALA A 166 39.89 7.70 -50.61
CA ALA A 166 39.90 7.13 -49.25
C ALA A 166 41.31 6.92 -48.69
N LYS A 167 41.47 7.13 -47.37
CA LYS A 167 42.46 6.57 -46.41
C LYS A 167 42.21 7.22 -45.04
N SER A 168 41.66 6.53 -44.05
CA SER A 168 42.24 5.45 -43.21
C SER A 168 42.96 5.98 -41.96
N ASP A 169 42.32 5.83 -40.79
CA ASP A 169 42.84 5.10 -39.61
C ASP A 169 42.18 5.64 -38.31
N GLY A 170 41.72 4.74 -37.43
CA GLY A 170 41.19 5.12 -36.11
C GLY A 170 40.04 4.24 -35.63
N VAL A 171 40.34 3.31 -34.73
CA VAL A 171 39.41 2.38 -34.10
C VAL A 171 38.37 3.10 -33.23
N ASP A 172 37.08 2.90 -33.55
CA ASP A 172 35.97 3.13 -32.60
C ASP A 172 35.31 1.77 -32.27
N THR A 173 35.61 1.24 -31.08
CA THR A 173 34.84 0.15 -30.46
C THR A 173 33.81 0.75 -29.53
N GLU A 174 32.61 1.02 -30.03
CA GLU A 174 31.44 1.29 -29.18
C GLU A 174 31.07 0.00 -28.45
N ALA A 175 31.40 -0.07 -27.16
CA ALA A 175 30.94 -1.13 -26.29
C ALA A 175 29.46 -0.90 -25.96
N HIS A 176 28.57 -1.62 -26.65
CA HIS A 176 27.19 -1.76 -26.21
C HIS A 176 27.17 -2.37 -24.80
N ILE A 177 26.83 -1.54 -23.81
CA ILE A 177 26.55 -2.01 -22.46
C ILE A 177 25.17 -2.68 -22.52
N GLU A 178 25.14 -4.01 -22.48
CA GLU A 178 23.92 -4.76 -22.20
C GLU A 178 23.44 -4.40 -20.80
N VAL A 179 22.43 -3.52 -20.72
CA VAL A 179 21.67 -3.31 -19.49
C VAL A 179 21.01 -4.65 -19.16
N GLY A 180 21.39 -5.24 -18.04
CA GLY A 180 20.96 -6.58 -17.66
C GLY A 180 19.45 -6.72 -17.71
N ASN A 181 18.97 -7.58 -18.61
CA ASN A 181 17.55 -7.86 -18.77
C ASN A 181 17.04 -8.55 -17.50
N VAL A 182 16.42 -7.78 -16.59
CA VAL A 182 15.73 -8.32 -15.43
C VAL A 182 14.53 -9.09 -15.97
N ASP A 183 14.63 -10.42 -16.00
CA ASP A 183 13.62 -11.29 -16.61
C ASP A 183 12.22 -10.92 -16.10
N ALA A 184 11.39 -10.45 -17.03
CA ALA A 184 10.03 -10.02 -16.71
C ALA A 184 9.29 -11.17 -16.00
N PRO A 185 8.53 -10.90 -14.93
CA PRO A 185 7.86 -11.94 -14.16
C PRO A 185 7.04 -12.89 -15.05
N PRO A 186 7.06 -14.21 -14.79
CA PRO A 186 6.29 -15.16 -15.59
C PRO A 186 4.81 -14.78 -15.58
N LEU A 187 4.20 -14.82 -16.77
CA LEU A 187 2.79 -14.47 -16.99
C LEU A 187 1.87 -15.37 -16.15
N ALA A 188 0.72 -14.83 -15.77
CA ALA A 188 -0.33 -15.53 -15.01
C ALA A 188 -0.85 -16.79 -15.74
N GLY A 189 -0.75 -16.84 -17.06
CA GLY A 189 -1.07 -18.01 -17.88
C GLY A 189 -2.51 -18.47 -17.70
N ALA A 190 -2.72 -19.65 -17.09
CA ALA A 190 -4.06 -20.16 -16.80
C ALA A 190 -4.84 -19.32 -15.74
N ASN A 191 -4.14 -18.49 -14.96
CA ASN A 191 -4.72 -17.60 -13.96
C ASN A 191 -5.11 -16.22 -14.52
N CYS A 192 -4.94 -15.94 -15.81
CA CYS A 192 -5.34 -14.66 -16.41
C CYS A 192 -6.83 -14.35 -16.13
N MET A 193 -7.09 -13.13 -15.67
CA MET A 193 -8.42 -12.66 -15.25
C MET A 193 -8.78 -11.34 -15.92
N ASN A 194 -10.08 -11.04 -15.94
CA ASN A 194 -10.57 -9.67 -16.11
C ASN A 194 -10.52 -9.01 -14.72
N VAL A 195 -9.69 -7.98 -14.55
CA VAL A 195 -9.52 -7.25 -13.28
C VAL A 195 -10.01 -5.83 -13.44
N ILE A 196 -10.86 -5.37 -12.52
CA ILE A 196 -11.39 -4.00 -12.53
C ILE A 196 -11.06 -3.34 -11.21
N VAL A 197 -10.10 -2.43 -11.24
CA VAL A 197 -9.67 -1.64 -10.10
C VAL A 197 -10.57 -0.42 -10.00
N VAL A 198 -11.19 -0.21 -8.85
CA VAL A 198 -12.12 0.90 -8.62
C VAL A 198 -11.57 1.77 -7.50
N ALA A 199 -11.49 3.09 -7.73
CA ALA A 199 -10.92 4.04 -6.79
C ALA A 199 -11.52 5.45 -6.98
N ALA A 200 -11.47 6.26 -5.92
CA ALA A 200 -11.77 7.70 -6.01
C ALA A 200 -10.56 8.51 -6.54
N GLU A 201 -9.36 7.96 -6.50
CA GLU A 201 -8.14 8.58 -7.04
C GLU A 201 -7.56 7.72 -8.16
N CYS A 202 -6.94 8.36 -9.14
CA CYS A 202 -6.15 7.71 -10.19
C CYS A 202 -5.12 8.72 -10.73
N ALA A 203 -3.84 8.51 -10.40
CA ALA A 203 -2.75 9.32 -10.96
C ALA A 203 -2.62 9.07 -12.48
N PRO A 204 -2.27 10.10 -13.29
CA PRO A 204 -1.99 11.49 -12.91
C PRO A 204 -3.22 12.41 -12.80
N TRP A 205 -4.43 11.89 -13.06
CA TRP A 205 -5.65 12.70 -13.22
C TRP A 205 -6.28 13.22 -11.93
N SER A 206 -6.24 12.43 -10.85
CA SER A 206 -6.68 12.80 -9.49
C SER A 206 -5.84 12.06 -8.45
N LYS A 207 -5.26 12.81 -7.50
CA LYS A 207 -4.43 12.27 -6.42
C LYS A 207 -4.46 13.21 -5.22
N THR A 208 -4.60 12.65 -4.02
CA THR A 208 -4.39 13.33 -2.73
C THR A 208 -3.43 12.57 -1.83
N GLY A 209 -3.37 11.23 -1.97
CA GLY A 209 -2.47 10.37 -1.20
C GLY A 209 -1.90 9.23 -2.04
N GLY A 210 -1.49 8.15 -1.37
CA GLY A 210 -0.93 6.96 -2.04
C GLY A 210 -1.94 6.16 -2.86
N LEU A 211 -3.25 6.31 -2.59
CA LEU A 211 -4.31 5.62 -3.34
C LEU A 211 -4.23 5.92 -4.84
N GLY A 212 -4.06 7.20 -5.21
CA GLY A 212 -3.90 7.61 -6.61
C GLY A 212 -2.71 6.96 -7.30
N ASP A 213 -1.60 6.75 -6.58
CA ASP A 213 -0.43 6.05 -7.11
C ASP A 213 -0.75 4.57 -7.37
N VAL A 214 -1.34 3.86 -6.40
CA VAL A 214 -1.73 2.46 -6.58
C VAL A 214 -2.67 2.29 -7.76
N ALA A 215 -3.71 3.13 -7.85
CA ALA A 215 -4.68 3.10 -8.96
C ALA A 215 -4.07 3.49 -10.32
N GLY A 216 -2.97 4.24 -10.36
CA GLY A 216 -2.25 4.56 -11.59
C GLY A 216 -1.24 3.49 -12.04
N THR A 217 -0.69 2.69 -11.12
CA THR A 217 0.52 1.88 -11.36
C THR A 217 0.34 0.37 -11.19
N LEU A 218 -0.32 -0.11 -10.13
CA LEU A 218 -0.64 -1.53 -9.93
C LEU A 218 -1.39 -2.14 -11.13
N PRO A 219 -2.38 -1.45 -11.76
CA PRO A 219 -3.04 -1.95 -12.97
C PRO A 219 -2.08 -2.26 -14.11
N LYS A 220 -1.06 -1.41 -14.31
CA LYS A 220 -0.04 -1.58 -15.37
C LYS A 220 0.80 -2.83 -15.13
N ALA A 221 1.19 -3.07 -13.87
CA ALA A 221 1.91 -4.29 -13.48
C ALA A 221 1.04 -5.55 -13.67
N LEU A 222 -0.22 -5.53 -13.25
CA LEU A 222 -1.16 -6.65 -13.50
C LEU A 222 -1.38 -6.88 -15.02
N ALA A 223 -1.44 -5.83 -15.83
CA ALA A 223 -1.53 -5.96 -17.29
C ALA A 223 -0.24 -6.57 -17.89
N ARG A 224 0.95 -6.21 -17.39
CA ARG A 224 2.23 -6.85 -17.77
C ARG A 224 2.25 -8.35 -17.42
N ARG A 225 1.60 -8.77 -16.33
CA ARG A 225 1.41 -10.19 -15.98
C ARG A 225 0.40 -10.94 -16.87
N GLY A 226 -0.30 -10.25 -17.77
CA GLY A 226 -1.23 -10.83 -18.74
C GLY A 226 -2.71 -10.81 -18.33
N HIS A 227 -3.07 -10.11 -17.26
CA HIS A 227 -4.48 -9.84 -16.94
C HIS A 227 -5.04 -8.79 -17.91
N ARG A 228 -6.35 -8.85 -18.19
CA ARG A 228 -7.06 -7.75 -18.85
C ARG A 228 -7.52 -6.79 -17.75
N VAL A 229 -6.97 -5.57 -17.71
CA VAL A 229 -7.14 -4.67 -16.56
C VAL A 229 -7.81 -3.37 -16.93
N MET A 230 -8.87 -3.03 -16.20
CA MET A 230 -9.54 -1.74 -16.25
C MET A 230 -9.36 -0.99 -14.93
N VAL A 231 -9.30 0.34 -15.01
CA VAL A 231 -9.46 1.25 -13.87
C VAL A 231 -10.74 2.05 -14.03
N VAL A 232 -11.58 2.09 -12.99
CA VAL A 232 -12.81 2.91 -12.96
C VAL A 232 -12.65 3.98 -11.87
N ALA A 233 -12.69 5.25 -12.29
CA ALA A 233 -12.56 6.40 -11.40
C ALA A 233 -13.47 7.57 -11.84
N PRO A 234 -13.81 8.53 -10.96
CA PRO A 234 -14.58 9.70 -11.37
C PRO A 234 -13.81 10.72 -12.22
N ARG A 235 -14.52 11.42 -13.10
CA ARG A 235 -13.99 12.52 -13.92
C ARG A 235 -14.16 13.86 -13.20
N TYR A 236 -13.15 14.29 -12.46
CA TYR A 236 -13.23 15.50 -11.63
C TYR A 236 -13.09 16.82 -12.41
N LYS A 237 -12.39 16.78 -13.55
CA LYS A 237 -12.24 17.88 -14.51
C LYS A 237 -12.19 17.32 -15.94
N ASN A 238 -12.19 18.21 -16.93
CA ASN A 238 -11.91 17.82 -18.32
C ASN A 238 -10.44 17.36 -18.47
N TYR A 239 -10.24 16.05 -18.47
CA TYR A 239 -8.98 15.41 -18.85
C TYR A 239 -8.84 15.37 -20.39
N PRO A 240 -7.65 15.65 -20.96
CA PRO A 240 -7.45 15.70 -22.41
C PRO A 240 -7.24 14.33 -23.07
N GLU A 241 -6.73 13.33 -22.36
CA GLU A 241 -6.41 12.00 -22.91
C GLU A 241 -7.66 11.11 -23.08
N PRO A 242 -8.57 11.00 -22.09
CA PRO A 242 -9.76 10.16 -22.18
C PRO A 242 -10.79 10.74 -23.15
N LYS A 243 -11.29 9.92 -24.08
CA LYS A 243 -12.28 10.29 -25.10
C LYS A 243 -13.67 9.79 -24.72
N ASP A 244 -14.70 10.56 -25.07
CA ASP A 244 -16.09 10.14 -24.88
C ASP A 244 -16.38 8.85 -25.66
N THR A 245 -16.93 7.85 -24.97
CA THR A 245 -17.30 6.56 -25.55
C THR A 245 -18.64 6.59 -26.29
N GLY A 246 -19.41 7.67 -26.16
CA GLY A 246 -20.80 7.78 -26.61
C GLY A 246 -21.80 7.01 -25.75
N VAL A 247 -21.35 6.23 -24.76
CA VAL A 247 -22.23 5.48 -23.86
C VAL A 247 -22.88 6.43 -22.85
N ARG A 248 -24.19 6.29 -22.65
CA ARG A 248 -25.01 7.02 -21.69
C ARG A 248 -25.87 6.02 -20.91
N LYS A 249 -25.93 6.19 -19.59
CA LYS A 249 -26.68 5.31 -18.67
C LYS A 249 -27.29 6.13 -17.55
N TYR A 250 -28.44 5.70 -17.05
CA TYR A 250 -29.11 6.34 -15.93
C TYR A 250 -28.99 5.47 -14.69
N TYR A 251 -28.54 6.07 -13.59
CA TYR A 251 -28.36 5.42 -12.31
C TYR A 251 -29.18 6.13 -11.26
N LYS A 252 -30.06 5.40 -10.57
CA LYS A 252 -30.70 5.93 -9.37
C LYS A 252 -29.64 6.09 -8.26
N ALA A 253 -29.55 7.27 -7.67
CA ALA A 253 -28.83 7.55 -6.45
C ALA A 253 -29.63 8.57 -5.62
N ASP A 254 -29.91 8.27 -4.34
CA ASP A 254 -30.73 9.13 -3.47
C ASP A 254 -32.10 9.48 -4.10
N GLY A 255 -32.77 8.47 -4.67
CA GLY A 255 -34.05 8.63 -5.36
C GLY A 255 -34.01 9.35 -6.71
N GLN A 256 -32.89 9.98 -7.09
CA GLN A 256 -32.73 10.74 -8.35
C GLN A 256 -32.10 9.86 -9.43
N ASP A 257 -32.63 9.91 -10.66
CA ASP A 257 -32.04 9.23 -11.81
C ASP A 257 -30.98 10.13 -12.46
N LEU A 258 -29.71 9.81 -12.23
CA LEU A 258 -28.56 10.58 -12.71
C LEU A 258 -28.04 10.00 -14.03
N GLU A 259 -27.93 10.84 -15.06
CA GLU A 259 -27.20 10.48 -16.28
C GLU A 259 -25.70 10.40 -15.99
N VAL A 260 -25.10 9.28 -16.38
CA VAL A 260 -23.67 9.01 -16.33
C VAL A 260 -23.16 8.79 -17.75
N THR A 261 -22.07 9.48 -18.05
CA THR A 261 -21.33 9.39 -19.32
C THR A 261 -19.96 8.76 -19.05
N TYR A 262 -19.41 8.07 -20.04
CA TYR A 262 -18.15 7.33 -19.87
C TYR A 262 -17.09 7.83 -20.84
N PHE A 263 -15.91 8.12 -20.31
CA PHE A 263 -14.72 8.46 -21.09
C PHE A 263 -13.68 7.35 -20.97
N HIS A 264 -12.97 7.03 -22.05
CA HIS A 264 -11.99 5.94 -22.12
C HIS A 264 -10.63 6.43 -22.64
N ALA A 265 -9.57 5.96 -22.00
CA ALA A 265 -8.18 6.02 -22.47
C ALA A 265 -7.55 4.63 -22.34
N TYR A 266 -6.71 4.25 -23.31
CA TYR A 266 -5.94 3.01 -23.26
C TYR A 266 -4.45 3.34 -23.17
N ILE A 267 -3.83 3.06 -22.02
CA ILE A 267 -2.46 3.46 -21.68
C ILE A 267 -1.78 2.27 -21.00
N ASP A 268 -0.55 1.94 -21.40
CA ASP A 268 0.28 0.87 -20.82
C ASP A 268 -0.42 -0.49 -20.67
N ARG A 269 -1.27 -0.83 -21.65
CA ARG A 269 -2.13 -2.03 -21.71
C ARG A 269 -3.31 -2.07 -20.72
N VAL A 270 -3.62 -0.94 -20.09
CA VAL A 270 -4.74 -0.76 -19.15
C VAL A 270 -5.85 0.09 -19.77
N ASP A 271 -7.11 -0.31 -19.53
CA ASP A 271 -8.29 0.48 -19.88
C ASP A 271 -8.67 1.44 -18.75
N PHE A 272 -8.37 2.72 -18.89
CA PHE A 272 -8.80 3.76 -17.95
C PHE A 272 -10.19 4.27 -18.35
N VAL A 273 -11.19 4.03 -17.51
CA VAL A 273 -12.60 4.42 -17.73
C VAL A 273 -13.00 5.43 -16.67
N PHE A 274 -13.31 6.66 -17.11
CA PHE A 274 -13.75 7.73 -16.24
C PHE A 274 -15.25 7.93 -16.30
N ILE A 275 -15.89 7.97 -15.13
CA ILE A 275 -17.32 8.23 -15.00
C ILE A 275 -17.54 9.75 -14.85
N ASP A 276 -18.31 10.33 -15.76
CA ASP A 276 -18.64 11.76 -15.77
C ASP A 276 -20.13 11.95 -15.51
N CYS A 277 -20.41 12.74 -14.48
CA CYS A 277 -21.73 13.09 -13.99
C CYS A 277 -21.58 14.44 -13.26
N PRO A 278 -22.58 15.37 -13.29
CA PRO A 278 -22.43 16.69 -12.66
C PRO A 278 -21.94 16.67 -11.21
N VAL A 279 -22.29 15.65 -10.42
CA VAL A 279 -21.86 15.50 -9.01
C VAL A 279 -20.34 15.37 -8.82
N PHE A 280 -19.57 14.99 -9.85
CA PHE A 280 -18.11 14.83 -9.73
C PHE A 280 -17.31 16.03 -10.27
N ARG A 281 -17.92 16.90 -11.08
CA ARG A 281 -17.21 17.96 -11.80
C ARG A 281 -16.79 19.11 -10.87
N HIS A 282 -15.71 19.82 -11.25
CA HIS A 282 -15.19 21.01 -10.56
C HIS A 282 -14.63 20.74 -9.15
N LEU A 283 -14.29 19.48 -8.86
CA LEU A 283 -13.70 19.05 -7.59
C LEU A 283 -12.19 18.75 -7.72
N GLU A 284 -11.54 19.13 -8.82
CA GLU A 284 -10.12 18.79 -9.08
C GLU A 284 -9.12 19.32 -8.04
N LYS A 285 -9.52 20.35 -7.27
CA LYS A 285 -8.72 20.90 -6.16
C LYS A 285 -8.98 20.21 -4.82
N ASN A 286 -10.13 19.53 -4.69
CA ASN A 286 -10.53 18.82 -3.48
C ASN A 286 -11.62 17.77 -3.83
N ILE A 287 -11.19 16.58 -4.25
CA ILE A 287 -12.09 15.49 -4.68
C ILE A 287 -13.01 14.97 -3.56
N TYR A 288 -12.61 15.20 -2.31
CA TYR A 288 -13.35 14.87 -1.09
C TYR A 288 -14.10 16.09 -0.50
N GLY A 289 -14.19 17.20 -1.24
CA GLY A 289 -14.91 18.40 -0.82
C GLY A 289 -16.43 18.25 -0.85
N GLY A 290 -17.12 19.16 -0.19
CA GLY A 290 -18.57 19.08 0.05
C GLY A 290 -18.91 18.50 1.42
N ASP A 291 -20.20 18.36 1.70
CA ASP A 291 -20.67 17.77 2.96
C ASP A 291 -20.61 16.23 2.94
N ARG A 292 -20.79 15.62 4.13
CA ARG A 292 -20.72 14.18 4.35
C ARG A 292 -21.71 13.39 3.48
N LEU A 293 -22.90 13.92 3.27
CA LEU A 293 -23.99 13.30 2.51
C LEU A 293 -23.79 13.50 0.99
N GLU A 294 -23.26 14.65 0.56
CA GLU A 294 -22.81 14.84 -0.83
C GLU A 294 -21.72 13.82 -1.20
N ILE A 295 -20.72 13.62 -0.33
CA ILE A 295 -19.67 12.62 -0.57
C ILE A 295 -20.28 11.20 -0.61
N LEU A 296 -21.20 10.87 0.33
CA LEU A 296 -21.91 9.58 0.33
C LEU A 296 -22.60 9.30 -1.01
N LYS A 297 -23.37 10.27 -1.53
CA LYS A 297 -24.08 10.15 -2.82
C LYS A 297 -23.12 9.92 -3.99
N ARG A 298 -21.97 10.61 -4.00
CA ARG A 298 -20.91 10.39 -4.99
C ARG A 298 -20.33 8.98 -4.92
N MET A 299 -20.12 8.44 -3.72
CA MET A 299 -19.58 7.08 -3.53
C MET A 299 -20.61 5.99 -3.89
N VAL A 300 -21.89 6.20 -3.57
CA VAL A 300 -23.02 5.37 -4.01
C VAL A 300 -23.05 5.28 -5.53
N LEU A 301 -23.00 6.42 -6.22
CA LEU A 301 -22.98 6.47 -7.69
C LEU A 301 -21.75 5.76 -8.27
N LEU A 302 -20.55 6.05 -7.75
CA LEU A 302 -19.30 5.38 -8.19
C LEU A 302 -19.41 3.86 -8.10
N CYS A 303 -19.88 3.34 -6.97
CA CYS A 303 -19.99 1.89 -6.76
C CYS A 303 -21.05 1.25 -7.66
N LYS A 304 -22.22 1.87 -7.82
CA LYS A 304 -23.29 1.36 -8.71
C LYS A 304 -22.83 1.29 -10.16
N VAL A 305 -22.22 2.38 -10.64
CA VAL A 305 -21.71 2.46 -12.01
C VAL A 305 -20.60 1.42 -12.24
N ALA A 306 -19.66 1.30 -11.29
CA ALA A 306 -18.51 0.41 -11.44
C ALA A 306 -18.89 -1.08 -11.55
N VAL A 307 -19.97 -1.54 -10.91
CA VAL A 307 -20.44 -2.93 -11.06
C VAL A 307 -21.01 -3.22 -12.46
N GLU A 308 -21.63 -2.23 -13.12
CA GLU A 308 -22.27 -2.42 -14.45
C GLU A 308 -21.38 -2.06 -15.65
N VAL A 309 -20.36 -1.23 -15.45
CA VAL A 309 -19.31 -0.92 -16.45
C VAL A 309 -18.85 -2.13 -17.28
N PRO A 310 -18.64 -3.36 -16.73
CA PRO A 310 -18.15 -4.51 -17.49
C PRO A 310 -19.04 -4.90 -18.67
N TRP A 311 -20.33 -4.56 -18.65
CA TRP A 311 -21.28 -4.86 -19.72
C TRP A 311 -21.55 -3.68 -20.64
N HIS A 312 -21.18 -2.46 -20.26
CA HIS A 312 -21.64 -1.23 -20.93
C HIS A 312 -20.53 -0.48 -21.67
N VAL A 313 -19.29 -0.55 -21.19
CA VAL A 313 -18.16 0.12 -21.82
C VAL A 313 -17.39 -0.88 -22.67
N SER A 314 -17.43 -0.68 -23.98
CA SER A 314 -16.67 -1.49 -24.95
C SER A 314 -15.25 -0.94 -25.08
N CYS A 315 -14.29 -1.65 -24.51
CA CYS A 315 -12.87 -1.31 -24.57
C CYS A 315 -12.19 -2.13 -25.67
N ASN A 316 -11.58 -1.45 -26.65
CA ASN A 316 -10.92 -2.08 -27.81
C ASN A 316 -11.85 -3.09 -28.54
N GLY A 317 -13.10 -2.70 -28.76
CA GLY A 317 -14.10 -3.48 -29.51
C GLY A 317 -14.80 -4.60 -28.73
N SER A 318 -14.54 -4.77 -27.43
CA SER A 318 -15.28 -5.72 -26.59
C SER A 318 -15.51 -5.20 -25.17
N CYS A 319 -16.69 -5.47 -24.61
CA CYS A 319 -16.94 -5.31 -23.18
C CYS A 319 -16.10 -6.32 -22.37
N TYR A 320 -15.94 -6.11 -21.06
CA TYR A 320 -15.24 -7.04 -20.18
C TYR A 320 -16.08 -8.30 -19.87
N GLY A 321 -17.40 -8.12 -19.76
CA GLY A 321 -18.31 -9.15 -19.30
C GLY A 321 -18.08 -9.55 -17.85
N ASP A 322 -18.76 -10.60 -17.39
CA ASP A 322 -18.61 -11.21 -16.06
C ASP A 322 -17.75 -12.49 -16.07
N GLY A 323 -17.25 -12.88 -17.25
CA GLY A 323 -16.30 -13.97 -17.43
C GLY A 323 -14.98 -13.71 -16.69
N ASN A 324 -14.57 -14.67 -15.85
CA ASN A 324 -13.42 -14.59 -14.94
C ASN A 324 -13.13 -13.21 -14.31
N LEU A 325 -14.18 -12.49 -13.90
CA LEU A 325 -14.10 -11.12 -13.41
C LEU A 325 -13.72 -11.02 -11.92
N VAL A 326 -12.80 -10.12 -11.56
CA VAL A 326 -12.56 -9.68 -10.16
C VAL A 326 -12.58 -8.16 -10.08
N PHE A 327 -13.33 -7.63 -9.13
CA PHE A 327 -13.27 -6.24 -8.73
C PHE A 327 -12.26 -6.04 -7.61
N VAL A 328 -11.44 -5.00 -7.69
CA VAL A 328 -10.54 -4.54 -6.63
C VAL A 328 -11.04 -3.17 -6.18
N ALA A 329 -11.87 -3.17 -5.14
CA ALA A 329 -12.40 -1.98 -4.49
C ALA A 329 -11.32 -1.42 -3.55
N ASN A 330 -10.96 -0.16 -3.69
CA ASN A 330 -10.02 0.53 -2.81
C ASN A 330 -10.72 1.51 -1.85
N ASP A 331 -10.40 1.39 -0.57
CA ASP A 331 -10.91 2.19 0.55
C ASP A 331 -12.45 2.26 0.69
N TRP A 332 -12.89 2.98 1.72
CA TRP A 332 -14.31 3.16 2.05
C TRP A 332 -15.13 3.73 0.89
N HIS A 333 -14.51 4.56 0.05
CA HIS A 333 -15.05 5.15 -1.17
C HIS A 333 -15.74 4.12 -2.09
N THR A 334 -15.18 2.91 -2.14
CA THR A 334 -15.65 1.86 -3.05
C THR A 334 -16.19 0.62 -2.31
N SER A 335 -16.30 0.69 -0.98
CA SER A 335 -16.69 -0.43 -0.13
C SER A 335 -18.18 -0.79 -0.21
N LEU A 336 -19.01 0.01 -0.87
CA LEU A 336 -20.36 -0.40 -1.28
C LEU A 336 -20.35 -1.39 -2.47
N LEU A 337 -19.28 -1.42 -3.28
CA LEU A 337 -19.17 -2.32 -4.43
C LEU A 337 -19.36 -3.81 -4.06
N PRO A 338 -18.64 -4.40 -3.09
CA PRO A 338 -18.89 -5.79 -2.69
C PRO A 338 -20.31 -6.02 -2.15
N VAL A 339 -20.92 -5.01 -1.51
CA VAL A 339 -22.30 -5.08 -1.00
C VAL A 339 -23.30 -5.13 -2.16
N TYR A 340 -23.19 -4.22 -3.15
CA TYR A 340 -24.05 -4.23 -4.34
C TYR A 340 -23.85 -5.49 -5.19
N LEU A 341 -22.59 -5.90 -5.42
CA LEU A 341 -22.25 -7.12 -6.15
C LEU A 341 -22.95 -8.35 -5.55
N LYS A 342 -23.03 -8.43 -4.23
CA LYS A 342 -23.79 -9.47 -3.53
C LYS A 342 -25.30 -9.26 -3.68
N ALA A 343 -25.82 -8.15 -3.15
CA ALA A 343 -27.25 -7.92 -2.95
C ALA A 343 -28.06 -7.84 -4.25
N TYR A 344 -27.51 -7.25 -5.31
CA TYR A 344 -28.23 -7.05 -6.57
C TYR A 344 -27.86 -8.05 -7.66
N TYR A 345 -26.64 -8.59 -7.67
CA TYR A 345 -26.18 -9.43 -8.77
C TYR A 345 -26.05 -10.91 -8.37
N ARG A 346 -25.09 -11.26 -7.52
CA ARG A 346 -24.75 -12.66 -7.19
C ARG A 346 -25.94 -13.41 -6.59
N ASP A 347 -26.64 -12.80 -5.63
CA ASP A 347 -27.78 -13.44 -4.95
C ASP A 347 -29.02 -13.54 -5.88
N ASN A 348 -29.05 -12.77 -6.99
CA ASN A 348 -30.07 -12.85 -8.05
C ASN A 348 -29.60 -13.61 -9.31
N GLY A 349 -28.47 -14.31 -9.24
CA GLY A 349 -27.95 -15.17 -10.31
C GLY A 349 -27.15 -14.48 -11.42
N LEU A 350 -26.97 -13.16 -11.37
CA LEU A 350 -26.10 -12.39 -12.26
C LEU A 350 -24.67 -12.34 -11.69
N MET A 351 -23.64 -12.23 -12.54
CA MET A 351 -22.23 -12.14 -12.10
C MET A 351 -21.81 -13.24 -11.09
N LYS A 352 -22.41 -14.44 -11.15
CA LYS A 352 -22.29 -15.49 -10.12
C LYS A 352 -20.85 -15.85 -9.75
N TYR A 353 -19.94 -15.77 -10.71
CA TYR A 353 -18.51 -16.08 -10.55
C TYR A 353 -17.61 -14.84 -10.42
N ALA A 354 -18.17 -13.62 -10.46
CA ALA A 354 -17.42 -12.40 -10.17
C ALA A 354 -17.11 -12.30 -8.68
N ARG A 355 -15.90 -11.86 -8.35
CA ARG A 355 -15.43 -11.75 -6.95
C ARG A 355 -14.98 -10.34 -6.64
N SER A 356 -14.96 -9.98 -5.37
CA SER A 356 -14.56 -8.67 -4.88
C SER A 356 -13.43 -8.79 -3.86
N ILE A 357 -12.39 -7.99 -4.06
CA ILE A 357 -11.34 -7.73 -3.08
C ILE A 357 -11.55 -6.31 -2.57
N LEU A 358 -11.50 -6.12 -1.25
CA LEU A 358 -11.44 -4.80 -0.64
C LEU A 358 -10.01 -4.49 -0.19
N VAL A 359 -9.42 -3.39 -0.65
CA VAL A 359 -8.08 -2.93 -0.29
C VAL A 359 -8.19 -1.79 0.72
N ILE A 360 -7.52 -1.94 1.86
CA ILE A 360 -7.40 -0.95 2.93
C ILE A 360 -6.08 -0.19 2.73
N HIS A 361 -6.15 1.07 2.31
CA HIS A 361 -4.98 1.96 2.29
C HIS A 361 -4.90 2.78 3.58
N ASN A 362 -6.05 3.18 4.14
CA ASN A 362 -6.11 3.82 5.45
C ASN A 362 -7.46 3.60 6.19
N ILE A 363 -7.43 2.80 7.25
CA ILE A 363 -8.57 2.48 8.14
C ILE A 363 -9.17 3.69 8.88
N SER A 364 -8.48 4.84 8.98
CA SER A 364 -9.02 6.00 9.69
C SER A 364 -10.20 6.67 8.96
N HIS A 365 -10.38 6.40 7.67
CA HIS A 365 -11.49 6.89 6.87
C HIS A 365 -12.41 5.73 6.48
N GLN A 366 -13.63 5.70 7.05
CA GLN A 366 -14.50 4.51 7.01
C GLN A 366 -15.89 4.77 6.38
N GLY A 367 -16.20 6.00 5.99
CA GLY A 367 -17.55 6.39 5.58
C GLY A 367 -18.55 6.21 6.73
N ARG A 368 -18.31 6.92 7.85
CA ARG A 368 -19.17 6.86 9.05
C ARG A 368 -20.30 7.89 8.98
N GLY A 369 -21.42 7.58 9.62
CA GLY A 369 -22.50 8.53 9.88
C GLY A 369 -23.64 7.95 10.73
N PRO A 370 -24.76 8.68 10.86
CA PRO A 370 -25.96 8.20 11.57
C PRO A 370 -26.61 7.02 10.83
N VAL A 371 -27.33 6.16 11.54
CA VAL A 371 -27.92 4.91 10.99
C VAL A 371 -28.85 5.17 9.81
N GLU A 372 -29.53 6.32 9.83
CA GLU A 372 -30.44 6.82 8.80
C GLU A 372 -29.76 7.03 7.44
N ASP A 373 -28.43 7.18 7.39
CA ASP A 373 -27.67 7.24 6.13
C ASP A 373 -27.90 6.01 5.23
N PHE A 374 -28.28 4.87 5.83
CA PHE A 374 -28.60 3.65 5.10
C PHE A 374 -29.67 3.88 4.01
N PHE A 375 -30.62 4.78 4.23
CA PHE A 375 -31.66 5.09 3.24
C PHE A 375 -31.12 5.79 1.98
N HIS A 376 -29.90 6.37 2.03
CA HIS A 376 -29.25 7.00 0.88
C HIS A 376 -28.40 6.02 0.05
N VAL A 377 -28.12 4.79 0.52
CA VAL A 377 -27.33 3.80 -0.24
C VAL A 377 -28.17 2.90 -1.15
N ASP A 378 -29.48 3.11 -1.24
CA ASP A 378 -30.40 2.34 -2.09
C ASP A 378 -30.17 0.81 -1.98
N LEU A 379 -30.34 0.26 -0.77
CA LEU A 379 -30.29 -1.18 -0.48
C LEU A 379 -31.58 -1.62 0.24
N PRO A 380 -32.04 -2.87 0.05
CA PRO A 380 -33.17 -3.40 0.83
C PRO A 380 -32.83 -3.50 2.32
N ASP A 381 -33.78 -3.16 3.19
CA ASP A 381 -33.64 -3.07 4.66
C ASP A 381 -32.95 -4.27 5.33
N GLN A 382 -33.11 -5.47 4.78
CA GLN A 382 -32.44 -6.70 5.25
C GLN A 382 -30.90 -6.61 5.26
N HIS A 383 -30.31 -5.63 4.55
CA HIS A 383 -28.87 -5.39 4.50
C HIS A 383 -28.38 -4.35 5.52
N MET A 384 -29.28 -3.68 6.27
CA MET A 384 -28.93 -2.60 7.21
C MET A 384 -27.93 -3.04 8.28
N ASP A 385 -28.05 -4.26 8.82
CA ASP A 385 -27.16 -4.79 9.86
C ASP A 385 -25.72 -5.08 9.35
N LEU A 386 -25.48 -5.05 8.03
CA LEU A 386 -24.13 -5.03 7.48
C LEU A 386 -23.42 -3.70 7.80
N PHE A 387 -24.16 -2.59 7.81
CA PHE A 387 -23.63 -1.24 8.01
C PHE A 387 -23.54 -0.81 9.46
N LYS A 388 -24.35 -1.41 10.35
CA LYS A 388 -24.27 -1.12 11.78
C LYS A 388 -22.92 -1.53 12.36
N LEU A 389 -22.33 -0.60 13.09
CA LEU A 389 -21.22 -0.80 14.00
C LEU A 389 -21.58 -0.17 15.34
N TYR A 390 -21.41 -0.90 16.44
CA TYR A 390 -21.71 -0.43 17.78
C TYR A 390 -20.49 0.27 18.39
N GLU A 391 -20.65 1.49 18.89
CA GLU A 391 -19.65 2.18 19.71
C GLU A 391 -20.14 2.35 21.15
N PRO A 392 -19.36 1.94 22.18
CA PRO A 392 -19.83 1.92 23.58
C PRO A 392 -20.34 3.25 24.14
N MET A 393 -19.90 4.39 23.60
CA MET A 393 -20.34 5.73 24.00
C MET A 393 -21.34 6.38 23.04
N GLY A 394 -21.56 5.81 21.85
CA GLY A 394 -22.39 6.40 20.78
C GLY A 394 -23.58 5.55 20.34
N GLY A 395 -23.62 4.26 20.70
CA GLY A 395 -24.62 3.32 20.19
C GLY A 395 -24.29 2.81 18.78
N ASP A 396 -25.32 2.35 18.08
CA ASP A 396 -25.20 1.93 16.67
C ASP A 396 -24.98 3.15 15.76
N HIS A 397 -24.01 3.05 14.85
CA HIS A 397 -23.81 4.02 13.77
C HIS A 397 -23.63 3.32 12.42
N PHE A 398 -23.84 4.06 11.34
CA PHE A 398 -23.65 3.60 9.96
C PHE A 398 -22.16 3.64 9.58
N ASN A 399 -21.66 2.55 9.00
CA ASN A 399 -20.26 2.40 8.61
C ASN A 399 -20.13 1.60 7.30
N ILE A 400 -19.75 2.29 6.22
CA ILE A 400 -19.61 1.67 4.88
C ILE A 400 -18.49 0.62 4.88
N PHE A 401 -17.38 0.90 5.57
CA PHE A 401 -16.22 0.01 5.60
C PHE A 401 -16.54 -1.30 6.34
N ALA A 402 -17.33 -1.25 7.42
CA ALA A 402 -17.86 -2.43 8.09
C ALA A 402 -18.65 -3.34 7.13
N ALA A 403 -19.55 -2.76 6.33
CA ALA A 403 -20.32 -3.51 5.34
C ALA A 403 -19.44 -4.11 4.24
N GLY A 404 -18.44 -3.36 3.76
CA GLY A 404 -17.45 -3.83 2.78
C GLY A 404 -16.63 -5.02 3.29
N LEU A 405 -16.09 -4.94 4.51
CA LEU A 405 -15.30 -6.01 5.14
C LEU A 405 -16.12 -7.30 5.35
N LYS A 406 -17.37 -7.15 5.81
CA LYS A 406 -18.32 -8.27 5.96
C LYS A 406 -18.61 -8.96 4.61
N THR A 407 -18.72 -8.20 3.51
CA THR A 407 -19.19 -8.71 2.20
C THR A 407 -18.12 -9.11 1.19
N ALA A 408 -16.91 -8.54 1.23
CA ALA A 408 -15.85 -8.86 0.28
C ALA A 408 -15.38 -10.33 0.38
N ASP A 409 -14.97 -10.93 -0.74
CA ASP A 409 -14.47 -12.31 -0.81
C ASP A 409 -13.02 -12.40 -0.27
N ARG A 410 -12.21 -11.35 -0.46
CA ARG A 410 -10.89 -11.15 0.15
C ARG A 410 -10.68 -9.70 0.58
N VAL A 411 -9.74 -9.50 1.48
CA VAL A 411 -9.31 -8.18 1.95
C VAL A 411 -7.79 -8.09 1.81
N ILE A 412 -7.31 -7.00 1.23
CA ILE A 412 -5.87 -6.67 1.19
C ILE A 412 -5.66 -5.44 2.04
N THR A 413 -4.50 -5.33 2.69
CA THR A 413 -4.02 -4.08 3.26
C THR A 413 -2.56 -3.88 2.90
N VAL A 414 -2.09 -2.63 2.95
CA VAL A 414 -0.86 -2.20 2.29
C VAL A 414 0.47 -2.57 3.02
N SER A 415 0.42 -3.43 4.04
CA SER A 415 1.59 -4.15 4.62
C SER A 415 1.15 -5.27 5.56
N HIS A 416 2.04 -6.21 5.91
CA HIS A 416 1.80 -7.28 6.90
C HIS A 416 1.80 -6.73 8.33
N GLY A 417 2.74 -5.84 8.66
CA GLY A 417 2.78 -5.14 9.95
C GLY A 417 1.46 -4.40 10.21
N TYR A 418 0.95 -3.68 9.21
CA TYR A 418 -0.34 -3.01 9.31
C TYR A 418 -1.53 -3.99 9.35
N ALA A 419 -1.48 -5.12 8.63
CA ALA A 419 -2.49 -6.18 8.75
C ALA A 419 -2.64 -6.69 10.20
N TRP A 420 -1.51 -6.81 10.93
CA TRP A 420 -1.55 -7.13 12.35
C TRP A 420 -2.09 -5.97 13.20
N GLU A 421 -1.63 -4.74 12.99
CA GLU A 421 -2.12 -3.55 13.72
C GLU A 421 -3.64 -3.38 13.58
N LEU A 422 -4.22 -3.65 12.41
CA LEU A 422 -5.67 -3.63 12.18
C LEU A 422 -6.47 -4.59 13.08
N THR A 423 -5.87 -5.67 13.59
CA THR A 423 -6.52 -6.60 14.53
C THR A 423 -6.56 -6.08 15.97
N THR A 424 -5.84 -5.00 16.27
CA THR A 424 -5.78 -4.39 17.60
C THR A 424 -6.86 -3.31 17.78
N SER A 425 -7.31 -3.07 19.01
CA SER A 425 -8.29 -2.00 19.30
C SER A 425 -7.81 -0.60 18.88
N GLU A 426 -6.52 -0.32 19.08
CA GLU A 426 -5.86 0.94 18.73
C GLU A 426 -5.69 1.10 17.21
N GLY A 427 -5.11 0.09 16.54
CA GLY A 427 -4.80 0.14 15.11
C GLY A 427 -5.98 -0.15 14.18
N GLY A 428 -7.02 -0.84 14.65
CA GLY A 428 -8.21 -1.17 13.85
C GLY A 428 -9.34 -0.13 13.87
N TRP A 429 -9.19 0.97 14.63
CA TRP A 429 -10.15 2.11 14.66
C TRP A 429 -11.61 1.65 14.79
N GLY A 430 -11.91 0.83 15.80
CA GLY A 430 -13.24 0.27 16.06
C GLY A 430 -13.65 -0.92 15.17
N LEU A 431 -13.03 -1.13 14.01
CA LEU A 431 -13.34 -2.26 13.10
C LEU A 431 -12.60 -3.56 13.45
N HIS A 432 -11.70 -3.51 14.43
CA HIS A 432 -10.85 -4.63 14.85
C HIS A 432 -11.61 -5.94 15.14
N GLU A 433 -12.82 -5.90 15.70
CA GLU A 433 -13.62 -7.11 15.95
C GLU A 433 -14.03 -7.79 14.63
N ILE A 434 -14.63 -7.04 13.69
CA ILE A 434 -15.00 -7.51 12.35
C ILE A 434 -13.76 -8.04 11.60
N ILE A 435 -12.63 -7.35 11.75
CA ILE A 435 -11.34 -7.72 11.16
C ILE A 435 -10.82 -9.04 11.73
N ASN A 436 -10.91 -9.26 13.05
CA ASN A 436 -10.54 -10.54 13.68
C ASN A 436 -11.46 -11.69 13.25
N GLU A 437 -12.77 -11.47 13.23
CA GLU A 437 -13.76 -12.46 12.73
C GLU A 437 -13.50 -12.87 11.27
N ASN A 438 -13.04 -11.92 10.46
CA ASN A 438 -12.76 -12.11 9.04
C ASN A 438 -11.26 -12.27 8.73
N ASN A 439 -10.40 -12.52 9.72
CA ASN A 439 -8.94 -12.49 9.57
C ASN A 439 -8.43 -13.48 8.49
N TRP A 440 -9.15 -14.58 8.27
CA TRP A 440 -8.86 -15.55 7.20
C TRP A 440 -8.96 -14.97 5.78
N LYS A 441 -9.65 -13.82 5.60
CA LYS A 441 -9.75 -13.10 4.33
C LYS A 441 -8.59 -12.13 4.09
N ILE A 442 -7.83 -11.77 5.12
CA ILE A 442 -6.96 -10.60 5.14
C ILE A 442 -5.53 -10.98 4.78
N GLN A 443 -4.94 -10.28 3.81
CA GLN A 443 -3.53 -10.39 3.44
C GLN A 443 -2.86 -9.02 3.45
N GLY A 444 -1.69 -8.92 4.08
CA GLY A 444 -0.81 -7.76 3.94
C GLY A 444 0.01 -7.86 2.66
N ILE A 445 0.06 -6.81 1.84
CA ILE A 445 0.93 -6.71 0.67
C ILE A 445 1.54 -5.31 0.63
N VAL A 446 2.86 -5.23 0.72
CA VAL A 446 3.61 -3.97 0.61
C VAL A 446 3.43 -3.37 -0.79
N ASN A 447 3.18 -2.07 -0.86
CA ASN A 447 3.05 -1.36 -2.14
C ASN A 447 4.40 -1.30 -2.88
N GLY A 448 4.34 -1.29 -4.21
CA GLY A 448 5.50 -0.96 -5.04
C GLY A 448 5.72 0.55 -5.14
N ILE A 449 6.83 0.93 -5.77
CA ILE A 449 7.09 2.29 -6.26
C ILE A 449 7.06 2.33 -7.79
N ASP A 450 6.74 3.49 -8.34
CA ASP A 450 6.97 3.76 -9.76
C ASP A 450 8.49 3.94 -9.98
N THR A 451 9.07 3.09 -10.82
CA THR A 451 10.53 3.05 -11.07
C THR A 451 10.95 3.84 -12.30
N GLU A 452 10.02 4.54 -12.95
CA GLU A 452 10.30 5.57 -13.95
C GLU A 452 10.30 6.97 -13.28
N ASP A 453 9.34 7.23 -12.39
CA ASP A 453 9.27 8.46 -11.58
C ASP A 453 10.34 8.47 -10.46
N TRP A 454 10.41 7.42 -9.64
CA TRP A 454 11.33 7.34 -8.49
C TRP A 454 12.57 6.49 -8.78
N ASN A 455 13.45 7.00 -9.63
CA ASN A 455 14.71 6.34 -9.98
C ASN A 455 15.87 7.33 -10.16
N PRO A 456 16.94 7.29 -9.34
CA PRO A 456 18.03 8.27 -9.42
C PRO A 456 18.78 8.26 -10.76
N GLU A 457 18.66 7.19 -11.56
CA GLU A 457 19.26 7.09 -12.91
C GLU A 457 18.48 7.90 -13.96
N LEU A 458 17.16 8.09 -13.77
CA LEU A 458 16.24 8.68 -14.74
C LEU A 458 15.60 9.99 -14.27
N ASP A 459 15.63 10.27 -12.96
CA ASP A 459 14.94 11.40 -12.32
C ASP A 459 15.28 12.75 -12.96
N LEU A 460 14.28 13.34 -13.61
CA LEU A 460 14.36 14.63 -14.30
C LEU A 460 14.67 15.79 -13.33
N HIS A 461 14.37 15.65 -12.05
CA HIS A 461 14.64 16.67 -11.03
C HIS A 461 16.13 16.76 -10.63
N LEU A 462 16.94 15.78 -11.02
CA LEU A 462 18.40 15.73 -10.80
C LEU A 462 19.23 16.20 -12.00
N GLN A 463 18.60 16.63 -13.11
CA GLN A 463 19.30 17.02 -14.34
C GLN A 463 19.75 18.50 -14.37
N SER A 464 19.48 19.29 -13.33
CA SER A 464 19.77 20.73 -13.29
C SER A 464 20.29 21.19 -11.92
N ASP A 465 20.70 22.45 -11.83
CA ASP A 465 21.02 23.16 -10.57
C ASP A 465 22.17 22.53 -9.74
N GLY A 466 23.08 21.80 -10.40
CA GLY A 466 24.23 21.14 -9.78
C GLY A 466 23.99 19.71 -9.28
N TYR A 467 22.75 19.22 -9.37
CA TYR A 467 22.42 17.81 -9.13
C TYR A 467 22.92 16.93 -10.29
N THR A 468 22.89 15.62 -10.09
CA THR A 468 23.29 14.65 -11.13
C THR A 468 22.54 13.33 -10.93
N ASN A 469 22.14 12.68 -12.03
CA ASN A 469 21.63 11.32 -11.99
C ASN A 469 22.74 10.32 -11.61
N TYR A 470 22.38 9.21 -10.96
CA TYR A 470 23.33 8.17 -10.56
C TYR A 470 22.68 6.80 -10.40
N SER A 471 23.47 5.78 -10.68
CA SER A 471 23.18 4.35 -10.49
C SER A 471 23.76 3.82 -9.18
N ILE A 472 23.54 2.53 -8.90
CA ILE A 472 24.15 1.85 -7.76
C ILE A 472 25.70 1.80 -7.83
N GLU A 473 26.27 1.71 -9.03
CA GLU A 473 27.72 1.74 -9.26
C GLU A 473 28.32 3.14 -9.08
N THR A 474 27.57 4.17 -9.49
CA THR A 474 28.02 5.58 -9.46
C THR A 474 27.57 6.34 -8.21
N LEU A 475 26.82 5.68 -7.32
CA LEU A 475 26.29 6.18 -6.03
C LEU A 475 27.29 7.03 -5.25
N GLN A 476 28.53 6.56 -5.10
CA GLN A 476 29.56 7.19 -4.27
C GLN A 476 30.11 8.50 -4.88
N ALA A 477 29.85 8.78 -6.17
CA ALA A 477 30.17 10.05 -6.82
C ALA A 477 28.93 10.93 -7.03
N GLY A 478 27.78 10.33 -7.34
CA GLY A 478 26.53 11.06 -7.61
C GLY A 478 25.88 11.62 -6.35
N LYS A 479 25.76 10.81 -5.29
CA LYS A 479 25.07 11.22 -4.06
C LYS A 479 25.75 12.39 -3.34
N PRO A 480 27.09 12.44 -3.16
CA PRO A 480 27.76 13.62 -2.61
C PRO A 480 27.55 14.90 -3.44
N ARG A 481 27.43 14.80 -4.77
CA ARG A 481 27.10 15.94 -5.63
C ARG A 481 25.67 16.44 -5.39
N CYS A 482 24.69 15.55 -5.36
CA CYS A 482 23.30 15.89 -5.04
C CYS A 482 23.16 16.50 -3.63
N LYS A 483 23.95 16.00 -2.66
CA LYS A 483 24.05 16.58 -1.31
C LYS A 483 24.61 18.00 -1.32
N ALA A 484 25.73 18.23 -2.01
CA ALA A 484 26.33 19.55 -2.14
C ALA A 484 25.40 20.55 -2.87
N ALA A 485 24.69 20.09 -3.90
CA ALA A 485 23.68 20.87 -4.61
C ALA A 485 22.49 21.24 -3.71
N LEU A 486 21.99 20.28 -2.91
CA LEU A 486 20.92 20.51 -1.93
C LEU A 486 21.34 21.47 -0.81
N GLN A 487 22.56 21.31 -0.28
CA GLN A 487 23.13 22.26 0.68
C GLN A 487 23.18 23.67 0.09
N ASN A 488 23.68 23.82 -1.15
CA ASN A 488 23.76 25.11 -1.82
C ASN A 488 22.38 25.73 -2.15
N GLU A 489 21.44 24.95 -2.70
CA GLU A 489 20.07 25.40 -3.02
C GLU A 489 19.28 25.85 -1.78
N LEU A 490 19.57 25.25 -0.63
CA LEU A 490 18.97 25.63 0.64
C LEU A 490 19.81 26.66 1.40
N GLY A 491 21.01 27.04 0.95
CA GLY A 491 21.88 27.96 1.68
C GLY A 491 22.35 27.41 3.03
N LEU A 492 22.62 26.11 3.10
CA LEU A 492 23.39 25.46 4.17
C LEU A 492 24.89 25.49 3.82
N PRO A 493 25.79 25.42 4.80
CA PRO A 493 27.21 25.18 4.55
C PRO A 493 27.42 23.90 3.73
N VAL A 494 28.07 24.01 2.58
CA VAL A 494 28.40 22.86 1.72
C VAL A 494 29.50 22.05 2.40
N ARG A 495 29.14 20.87 2.92
CA ARG A 495 29.99 20.00 3.73
C ARG A 495 29.68 18.54 3.43
N GLU A 496 30.64 17.84 2.84
CA GLU A 496 30.53 16.40 2.54
C GLU A 496 30.63 15.54 3.81
N ASP A 497 31.42 16.00 4.78
CA ASP A 497 31.79 15.30 6.01
C ASP A 497 30.64 15.17 7.02
N VAL A 498 29.68 16.10 7.03
CA VAL A 498 28.51 16.06 7.92
C VAL A 498 27.35 15.27 7.32
N PRO A 499 26.66 14.42 8.09
CA PRO A 499 25.43 13.79 7.62
C PRO A 499 24.30 14.81 7.46
N LEU A 500 23.59 14.76 6.33
CA LEU A 500 22.37 15.52 6.07
C LEU A 500 21.14 14.64 6.29
N ILE A 501 20.30 15.03 7.24
CA ILE A 501 19.04 14.37 7.59
C ILE A 501 17.90 15.07 6.84
N GLY A 502 17.07 14.31 6.14
CA GLY A 502 15.86 14.78 5.48
C GLY A 502 14.60 14.35 6.23
N PHE A 503 13.57 15.19 6.19
CA PHE A 503 12.18 14.84 6.50
C PHE A 503 11.28 15.34 5.38
N ILE A 504 10.36 14.48 4.92
CA ILE A 504 9.35 14.81 3.90
C ILE A 504 8.01 14.27 4.38
N GLY A 505 7.01 15.13 4.58
CA GLY A 505 5.68 14.67 5.00
C GLY A 505 4.68 15.77 5.32
N ARG A 506 3.43 15.37 5.63
CA ARG A 506 2.43 16.26 6.22
C ARG A 506 2.88 16.70 7.61
N LEU A 507 2.64 17.96 7.97
CA LEU A 507 2.97 18.50 9.27
C LEU A 507 1.81 18.27 10.25
N ASP A 508 1.80 17.10 10.86
CA ASP A 508 0.85 16.66 11.88
C ASP A 508 1.49 15.70 12.90
N HIS A 509 0.72 15.34 13.94
CA HIS A 509 1.12 14.37 14.97
C HIS A 509 1.19 12.93 14.46
N GLN A 510 0.56 12.60 13.32
CA GLN A 510 0.63 11.27 12.70
C GLN A 510 2.05 11.03 12.18
N LYS A 511 2.70 12.05 11.60
CA LYS A 511 4.08 12.01 11.10
C LYS A 511 5.16 12.24 12.16
N GLY A 512 4.80 12.40 13.43
CA GLY A 512 5.74 12.51 14.55
C GLY A 512 6.62 13.75 14.51
N VAL A 513 6.15 14.84 13.88
CA VAL A 513 6.90 16.09 13.72
C VAL A 513 7.19 16.75 15.08
N ASP A 514 6.32 16.55 16.06
CA ASP A 514 6.50 16.90 17.46
C ASP A 514 7.67 16.13 18.13
N LEU A 515 7.93 14.87 17.76
CA LEU A 515 9.09 14.11 18.24
C LEU A 515 10.41 14.67 17.68
N ILE A 516 10.38 15.20 16.45
CA ILE A 516 11.53 15.91 15.86
C ILE A 516 11.77 17.23 16.63
N ALA A 517 10.71 17.93 17.01
CA ALA A 517 10.81 19.16 17.79
C ALA A 517 11.36 18.91 19.21
N GLU A 518 10.94 17.85 19.88
CA GLU A 518 11.48 17.43 21.18
C GLU A 518 12.95 16.98 21.07
N ALA A 519 13.31 16.28 19.98
CA ALA A 519 14.69 15.86 19.71
C ALA A 519 15.61 17.01 19.22
N MET A 520 15.06 18.16 18.82
CA MET A 520 15.81 19.24 18.16
C MET A 520 17.05 19.73 18.93
N PRO A 521 17.02 19.93 20.27
CA PRO A 521 18.21 20.36 21.02
C PRO A 521 19.36 19.35 20.92
N TRP A 522 19.05 18.05 20.83
CA TRP A 522 20.06 17.01 20.62
C TRP A 522 20.55 16.99 19.17
N ILE A 523 19.66 17.11 18.18
CA ILE A 523 20.00 17.13 16.75
C ILE A 523 20.94 18.30 16.43
N VAL A 524 20.62 19.51 16.90
CA VAL A 524 21.45 20.72 16.70
C VAL A 524 22.79 20.62 17.45
N GLY A 525 22.81 19.88 18.57
CA GLY A 525 24.04 19.53 19.29
C GLY A 525 24.97 18.57 18.52
N GLN A 526 24.50 17.88 17.48
CA GLN A 526 25.33 17.06 16.60
C GLN A 526 26.03 17.92 15.54
N ASP A 527 27.19 17.46 15.05
CA ASP A 527 27.71 17.91 13.76
C ASP A 527 26.97 17.17 12.64
N ALA A 528 25.81 17.71 12.26
CA ALA A 528 24.84 17.20 11.31
C ALA A 528 23.98 18.37 10.79
N GLN A 529 23.31 18.17 9.66
CA GLN A 529 22.33 19.10 9.10
C GLN A 529 20.95 18.45 9.02
N LEU A 530 19.89 19.27 9.04
CA LEU A 530 18.50 18.84 8.95
C LEU A 530 17.74 19.68 7.91
N VAL A 531 17.06 19.01 6.98
CA VAL A 531 16.16 19.62 6.00
C VAL A 531 14.77 19.02 6.19
N MET A 532 13.75 19.87 6.34
CA MET A 532 12.36 19.42 6.45
C MET A 532 11.49 20.08 5.38
N LEU A 533 10.70 19.27 4.66
CA LEU A 533 9.71 19.69 3.68
C LEU A 533 8.33 19.20 4.08
N GLY A 534 7.35 20.11 4.16
CA GLY A 534 5.98 19.75 4.49
C GLY A 534 5.02 20.91 4.62
N THR A 535 3.74 20.61 4.72
CA THR A 535 2.66 21.56 5.07
C THR A 535 1.60 20.82 5.90
N GLY A 536 0.83 21.54 6.71
CA GLY A 536 -0.18 20.94 7.59
C GLY A 536 -0.70 21.91 8.62
N ARG A 537 -0.57 21.57 9.91
CA ARG A 537 -1.05 22.42 11.00
C ARG A 537 -0.16 23.66 11.17
N ALA A 538 -0.78 24.81 11.37
CA ALA A 538 -0.08 26.10 11.52
C ALA A 538 0.94 26.10 12.69
N ASP A 539 0.62 25.45 13.81
CA ASP A 539 1.54 25.34 14.96
C ASP A 539 2.84 24.58 14.63
N LEU A 540 2.76 23.57 13.78
CA LEU A 540 3.91 22.81 13.31
C LEU A 540 4.66 23.51 12.15
N GLU A 541 3.95 24.29 11.32
CA GLU A 541 4.59 25.17 10.33
C GLU A 541 5.37 26.32 10.98
N ASP A 542 4.82 26.96 12.02
CA ASP A 542 5.48 28.03 12.76
C ASP A 542 6.67 27.52 13.58
N MET A 543 6.56 26.32 14.16
CA MET A 543 7.69 25.61 14.76
C MET A 543 8.81 25.38 13.74
N LEU A 544 8.49 24.95 12.52
CA LEU A 544 9.50 24.72 11.48
C LEU A 544 10.18 26.03 11.05
N ARG A 545 9.40 27.10 10.87
CA ARG A 545 9.91 28.47 10.60
C ARG A 545 10.73 29.05 11.76
N LYS A 546 10.50 28.58 13.00
CA LYS A 546 11.28 28.96 14.18
C LYS A 546 12.66 28.31 14.13
N PHE A 547 12.75 26.98 13.95
CA PHE A 547 14.04 26.28 13.90
C PHE A 547 14.93 26.74 12.74
N ASP A 548 14.36 27.04 11.57
CA ASP A 548 15.09 27.59 10.41
C ASP A 548 15.76 28.95 10.73
N ARG A 549 15.08 29.80 11.53
CA ARG A 549 15.63 31.09 11.98
C ARG A 549 16.66 30.93 13.10
N GLU A 550 16.44 30.04 14.05
CA GLU A 550 17.29 29.86 15.23
C GLU A 550 18.60 29.10 14.92
N HIS A 551 18.57 28.19 13.94
CA HIS A 551 19.67 27.27 13.64
C HIS A 551 20.00 27.26 12.15
N HIS A 552 20.00 28.44 11.52
CA HIS A 552 20.08 28.60 10.07
C HIS A 552 21.31 27.96 9.39
N ASP A 553 22.40 27.71 10.11
CA ASP A 553 23.60 27.05 9.61
C ASP A 553 23.50 25.51 9.58
N LYS A 554 22.49 24.94 10.25
CA LYS A 554 22.25 23.49 10.35
C LYS A 554 20.86 23.03 9.92
N VAL A 555 19.82 23.85 10.13
CA VAL A 555 18.41 23.47 9.94
C VAL A 555 17.77 24.34 8.87
N ARG A 556 17.05 23.72 7.93
CA ARG A 556 16.27 24.39 6.88
C ARG A 556 14.84 23.87 6.81
N GLY A 557 13.87 24.78 6.81
CA GLY A 557 12.45 24.46 6.81
C GLY A 557 11.71 24.98 5.59
N ARG A 558 11.31 24.09 4.68
CA ARG A 558 10.47 24.43 3.53
C ARG A 558 9.00 24.11 3.84
N VAL A 559 8.26 25.14 4.23
CA VAL A 559 6.79 25.05 4.35
C VAL A 559 6.15 25.09 2.96
N GLY A 560 5.44 24.03 2.59
CA GLY A 560 4.73 23.89 1.32
C GLY A 560 4.84 22.49 0.70
N PHE A 561 4.26 22.31 -0.48
CA PHE A 561 4.36 21.09 -1.29
C PHE A 561 5.22 21.36 -2.53
N SER A 562 6.21 20.48 -2.79
CA SER A 562 7.06 20.55 -3.99
C SER A 562 7.62 19.17 -4.32
N VAL A 563 7.18 18.60 -5.45
CA VAL A 563 7.67 17.31 -5.97
C VAL A 563 9.17 17.40 -6.26
N LYS A 564 9.61 18.41 -7.02
CA LYS A 564 11.02 18.68 -7.32
C LYS A 564 11.90 18.70 -6.06
N MET A 565 11.45 19.34 -4.98
CA MET A 565 12.21 19.38 -3.72
C MET A 565 12.18 18.04 -2.97
N ALA A 566 11.07 17.28 -3.02
CA ALA A 566 10.99 15.96 -2.41
C ALA A 566 11.98 14.97 -3.04
N HIS A 567 12.10 14.96 -4.37
CA HIS A 567 13.10 14.18 -5.10
C HIS A 567 14.53 14.60 -4.73
N ARG A 568 14.80 15.92 -4.72
CA ARG A 568 16.11 16.46 -4.36
C ARG A 568 16.56 16.17 -2.93
N ILE A 569 15.65 16.25 -1.96
CA ILE A 569 15.91 15.80 -0.58
C ILE A 569 16.16 14.30 -0.57
N THR A 570 15.37 13.50 -1.29
CA THR A 570 15.53 12.04 -1.36
C THR A 570 16.85 11.63 -2.00
N ALA A 571 17.36 12.38 -2.98
CA ALA A 571 18.66 12.16 -3.60
C ALA A 571 19.84 12.69 -2.76
N GLY A 572 19.72 13.90 -2.20
CA GLY A 572 20.82 14.61 -1.53
C GLY A 572 20.97 14.34 -0.02
N ALA A 573 19.94 13.80 0.66
CA ALA A 573 20.07 13.42 2.07
C ALA A 573 20.85 12.10 2.24
N ASP A 574 21.60 12.00 3.33
CA ASP A 574 22.21 10.74 3.78
C ASP A 574 21.19 9.88 4.52
N ILE A 575 20.34 10.52 5.33
CA ILE A 575 19.34 9.91 6.21
C ILE A 575 17.95 10.45 5.86
N LEU A 576 16.92 9.60 5.78
CA LEU A 576 15.53 10.04 5.80
C LEU A 576 14.88 9.65 7.14
N LEU A 577 14.42 10.65 7.90
CA LEU A 577 13.79 10.46 9.20
C LEU A 577 12.27 10.36 9.05
N MET A 578 11.66 9.26 9.51
CA MET A 578 10.21 9.02 9.47
C MET A 578 9.69 8.54 10.83
N PRO A 579 9.45 9.45 11.79
CA PRO A 579 9.03 9.12 13.15
C PRO A 579 7.51 8.93 13.28
N SER A 580 6.85 8.47 12.21
CA SER A 580 5.39 8.35 12.12
C SER A 580 4.82 7.50 13.26
N ARG A 581 3.78 7.98 13.94
CA ARG A 581 2.99 7.17 14.88
C ARG A 581 2.13 6.12 14.19
N PHE A 582 1.80 6.36 12.92
CA PHE A 582 0.93 5.52 12.12
C PHE A 582 1.29 5.64 10.63
N GLU A 583 1.63 4.51 10.00
CA GLU A 583 2.09 4.47 8.60
C GLU A 583 1.68 3.15 7.92
N PRO A 584 0.47 3.07 7.33
CA PRO A 584 -0.08 1.85 6.71
C PRO A 584 0.90 1.09 5.80
N CYS A 585 1.59 1.83 4.93
CA CYS A 585 2.72 1.36 4.14
C CYS A 585 3.92 2.31 4.30
N GLY A 586 3.70 3.58 3.97
CA GLY A 586 4.77 4.54 3.71
C GLY A 586 5.38 4.30 2.33
N LEU A 587 5.65 5.38 1.59
CA LEU A 587 6.36 5.31 0.30
C LEU A 587 7.75 5.95 0.39
N ASN A 588 7.92 6.98 1.23
CA ASN A 588 9.16 7.75 1.30
C ASN A 588 10.37 6.92 1.74
N GLN A 589 10.20 5.86 2.55
CA GLN A 589 11.28 4.94 2.89
C GLN A 589 11.69 4.04 1.72
N LEU A 590 10.74 3.68 0.84
CA LEU A 590 11.03 2.94 -0.39
C LEU A 590 11.80 3.82 -1.37
N TYR A 591 11.36 5.07 -1.54
CA TYR A 591 12.08 6.09 -2.31
C TYR A 591 13.49 6.33 -1.73
N ALA A 592 13.63 6.48 -0.42
CA ALA A 592 14.92 6.65 0.24
C ALA A 592 15.88 5.49 -0.08
N MET A 593 15.44 4.24 0.12
CA MET A 593 16.25 3.06 -0.19
C MET A 593 16.65 2.99 -1.67
N LYS A 594 15.74 3.29 -2.61
CA LYS A 594 16.02 3.32 -4.05
C LYS A 594 17.04 4.41 -4.44
N TYR A 595 17.16 5.50 -3.69
CA TYR A 595 18.13 6.59 -3.88
C TYR A 595 19.37 6.47 -2.98
N GLY A 596 19.57 5.34 -2.29
CA GLY A 596 20.70 5.13 -1.38
C GLY A 596 20.69 6.04 -0.15
N THR A 597 19.52 6.57 0.21
CA THR A 597 19.27 7.34 1.45
C THR A 597 18.80 6.37 2.52
N VAL A 598 19.42 6.44 3.69
CA VAL A 598 19.20 5.48 4.77
C VAL A 598 17.96 5.88 5.59
N PRO A 599 16.89 5.07 5.64
CA PRO A 599 15.73 5.38 6.47
C PRO A 599 16.03 5.17 7.97
N VAL A 600 15.60 6.11 8.81
CA VAL A 600 15.52 6.01 10.26
C VAL A 600 14.05 6.17 10.66
N VAL A 601 13.43 5.11 11.16
CA VAL A 601 11.95 5.01 11.23
C VAL A 601 11.42 4.56 12.59
N HIS A 602 10.19 4.92 12.89
CA HIS A 602 9.41 4.24 13.93
C HIS A 602 8.91 2.89 13.38
N ALA A 603 8.99 1.81 14.16
CA ALA A 603 8.68 0.44 13.73
C ALA A 603 7.17 0.12 13.70
N VAL A 604 6.40 0.90 12.93
CA VAL A 604 4.94 0.75 12.74
C VAL A 604 4.55 0.47 11.29
N GLY A 605 3.40 -0.17 11.12
CA GLY A 605 2.78 -0.50 9.84
C GLY A 605 3.77 -1.04 8.81
N GLY A 606 3.83 -0.42 7.63
CA GLY A 606 4.75 -0.84 6.57
C GLY A 606 6.20 -0.42 6.77
N LEU A 607 6.50 0.54 7.66
CA LEU A 607 7.89 0.89 8.00
C LEU A 607 8.57 -0.29 8.69
N ARG A 608 7.83 -1.02 9.52
CA ARG A 608 8.28 -2.24 10.20
C ARG A 608 8.63 -3.38 9.23
N ASP A 609 7.88 -3.50 8.13
CA ASP A 609 8.07 -4.56 7.13
C ASP A 609 9.19 -4.21 6.13
N THR A 610 9.33 -2.93 5.81
CA THR A 610 10.20 -2.46 4.72
C THR A 610 11.60 -2.04 5.19
N VAL A 611 11.73 -1.57 6.44
CA VAL A 611 13.02 -1.16 7.02
C VAL A 611 13.51 -2.21 8.00
N ILE A 612 14.14 -3.25 7.47
CA ILE A 612 14.85 -4.23 8.30
C ILE A 612 16.01 -3.52 9.03
N PRO A 613 16.09 -3.58 10.38
CA PRO A 613 17.12 -2.89 11.13
C PRO A 613 18.52 -3.37 10.77
N PHE A 614 19.48 -2.45 10.69
CA PHE A 614 20.87 -2.78 10.40
C PHE A 614 21.52 -3.53 11.56
N ASP A 615 22.06 -4.71 11.26
CA ASP A 615 22.86 -5.52 12.17
C ASP A 615 24.35 -5.49 11.74
N PRO A 616 25.24 -4.85 12.52
CA PRO A 616 26.67 -4.77 12.21
C PRO A 616 27.41 -6.11 12.38
N PHE A 617 26.82 -7.12 13.03
CA PHE A 617 27.46 -8.43 13.17
C PHE A 617 27.24 -9.32 11.94
N THR A 618 26.11 -9.17 11.26
CA THR A 618 25.78 -9.91 10.02
C THR A 618 25.90 -9.08 8.74
N GLU A 619 26.16 -7.77 8.85
CA GLU A 619 26.15 -6.84 7.73
C GLU A 619 24.86 -6.94 6.90
N SER A 620 23.72 -6.99 7.61
CA SER A 620 22.38 -7.13 7.04
C SER A 620 21.47 -5.98 7.46
N GLY A 621 20.34 -5.81 6.76
CA GLY A 621 19.40 -4.71 6.98
C GLY A 621 19.69 -3.45 6.16
N PHE A 622 18.72 -2.53 6.19
CA PHE A 622 18.56 -1.41 5.25
C PHE A 622 18.45 -0.04 5.92
N GLY A 623 18.29 0.03 7.24
CA GLY A 623 18.15 1.29 7.97
C GLY A 623 18.11 1.09 9.49
N TRP A 624 17.65 2.09 10.23
CA TRP A 624 17.48 1.99 11.68
C TRP A 624 16.02 2.14 12.07
N THR A 625 15.60 1.38 13.09
CA THR A 625 14.24 1.43 13.64
C THR A 625 14.26 1.78 15.11
N PHE A 626 13.19 2.40 15.61
CA PHE A 626 12.91 2.51 17.03
C PHE A 626 11.51 2.00 17.37
N ASP A 627 11.33 1.53 18.61
CA ASP A 627 10.21 0.68 19.05
C ASP A 627 9.00 1.43 19.62
N ARG A 628 9.16 2.73 19.94
CA ARG A 628 8.09 3.57 20.50
C ARG A 628 8.20 5.02 20.03
N ALA A 629 7.06 5.67 19.82
CA ALA A 629 6.94 7.07 19.44
C ALA A 629 7.31 8.06 20.58
N GLU A 630 8.55 7.97 21.05
CA GLU A 630 9.16 8.76 22.14
C GLU A 630 10.48 9.39 21.62
N ALA A 631 10.77 10.65 21.94
CA ALA A 631 11.92 11.36 21.35
C ALA A 631 13.28 10.78 21.77
N ASN A 632 13.40 10.25 22.99
CA ASN A 632 14.58 9.51 23.46
C ASN A 632 14.87 8.26 22.59
N LYS A 633 13.85 7.54 22.12
CA LYS A 633 13.98 6.36 21.25
C LYS A 633 14.43 6.76 19.84
N LEU A 634 13.85 7.84 19.30
CA LEU A 634 14.30 8.48 18.05
C LEU A 634 15.78 8.88 18.15
N VAL A 635 16.16 9.61 19.20
CA VAL A 635 17.54 10.05 19.47
C VAL A 635 18.52 8.88 19.54
N ASN A 636 18.16 7.77 20.20
CA ASN A 636 19.01 6.58 20.28
C ASN A 636 19.22 5.91 18.91
N ALA A 637 18.16 5.72 18.12
CA ALA A 637 18.27 5.13 16.78
C ALA A 637 19.07 6.03 15.82
N LEU A 638 18.80 7.34 15.85
CA LEU A 638 19.52 8.33 15.06
C LEU A 638 20.99 8.43 15.50
N GLY A 639 21.29 8.36 16.79
CA GLY A 639 22.66 8.33 17.31
C GLY A 639 23.48 7.14 16.80
N ASN A 640 22.89 5.94 16.78
CA ASN A 640 23.53 4.73 16.23
C ASN A 640 23.76 4.84 14.71
N CYS A 641 22.78 5.39 13.98
CA CYS A 641 22.88 5.69 12.56
C CYS A 641 24.03 6.68 12.26
N LEU A 642 24.08 7.81 13.00
CA LEU A 642 25.13 8.82 12.88
C LEU A 642 26.52 8.29 13.25
N ASN A 643 26.64 7.42 14.27
CA ASN A 643 27.90 6.75 14.58
C ASN A 643 28.36 5.85 13.42
N THR A 644 27.44 5.13 12.77
CA THR A 644 27.77 4.28 11.63
C THR A 644 28.21 5.12 10.42
N TYR A 645 27.48 6.21 10.11
CA TYR A 645 27.88 7.18 9.08
C TYR A 645 29.30 7.76 9.32
N ARG A 646 29.64 8.08 10.58
CA ARG A 646 30.93 8.71 10.93
C ARG A 646 32.08 7.70 10.96
N SER A 647 31.89 6.58 11.65
CA SER A 647 32.96 5.66 12.07
C SER A 647 33.08 4.39 11.22
N HIS A 648 32.06 4.04 10.42
CA HIS A 648 31.95 2.75 9.73
C HIS A 648 31.52 2.91 8.26
N LYS A 649 32.38 3.57 7.46
CA LYS A 649 32.08 3.94 6.06
C LYS A 649 31.76 2.76 5.14
N GLU A 650 32.44 1.61 5.28
CA GLU A 650 32.14 0.42 4.49
C GLU A 650 30.76 -0.17 4.83
N SER A 651 30.43 -0.29 6.12
CA SER A 651 29.10 -0.71 6.59
C SER A 651 28.01 0.23 6.09
N TRP A 652 28.25 1.55 6.14
CA TRP A 652 27.35 2.57 5.61
C TRP A 652 27.08 2.37 4.11
N LYS A 653 28.14 2.26 3.29
CA LYS A 653 28.03 1.95 1.86
C LYS A 653 27.30 0.62 1.62
N GLY A 654 27.53 -0.38 2.46
CA GLY A 654 26.80 -1.64 2.48
C GLY A 654 25.30 -1.45 2.66
N VAL A 655 24.86 -0.67 3.66
CA VAL A 655 23.44 -0.34 3.88
C VAL A 655 22.83 0.33 2.65
N GLN A 656 23.49 1.34 2.08
CA GLN A 656 22.98 2.06 0.91
C GLN A 656 22.85 1.13 -0.31
N THR A 657 23.88 0.32 -0.58
CA THR A 657 23.92 -0.61 -1.71
C THR A 657 22.85 -1.70 -1.58
N ARG A 658 22.70 -2.29 -0.38
CA ARG A 658 21.64 -3.26 -0.08
C ARG A 658 20.25 -2.64 -0.24
N GLY A 659 20.06 -1.38 0.16
CA GLY A 659 18.82 -0.63 -0.01
C GLY A 659 18.44 -0.45 -1.49
N MET A 660 19.39 0.00 -2.32
CA MET A 660 19.18 0.24 -3.76
C MET A 660 18.96 -1.02 -4.59
N ALA A 661 19.53 -2.15 -4.15
CA ALA A 661 19.44 -3.44 -4.85
C ALA A 661 18.11 -4.18 -4.66
N GLN A 662 17.17 -3.66 -3.87
CA GLN A 662 15.87 -4.29 -3.64
C GLN A 662 14.92 -4.13 -4.84
N ASP A 663 14.18 -5.19 -5.16
CA ASP A 663 13.02 -5.12 -6.06
C ASP A 663 11.80 -4.53 -5.33
N LEU A 664 11.77 -3.19 -5.31
CA LEU A 664 10.68 -2.38 -4.77
C LEU A 664 9.60 -2.08 -5.83
N SER A 665 9.61 -2.75 -6.98
CA SER A 665 8.71 -2.46 -8.10
C SER A 665 7.27 -2.92 -7.86
N TRP A 666 6.33 -2.31 -8.59
CA TRP A 666 4.95 -2.81 -8.67
C TRP A 666 4.84 -4.20 -9.32
N ASP A 667 5.79 -4.61 -10.15
CA ASP A 667 5.82 -5.97 -10.73
C ASP A 667 6.08 -7.04 -9.67
N ASN A 668 6.78 -6.69 -8.58
CA ASN A 668 6.93 -7.56 -7.43
C ASN A 668 5.63 -7.65 -6.60
N ALA A 669 5.03 -6.50 -6.27
CA ALA A 669 3.77 -6.44 -5.54
C ALA A 669 2.63 -7.16 -6.30
N ALA A 670 2.56 -6.99 -7.62
CA ALA A 670 1.53 -7.59 -8.47
C ALA A 670 1.50 -9.13 -8.44
N LYS A 671 2.63 -9.80 -8.15
CA LYS A 671 2.68 -11.26 -7.95
C LYS A 671 1.82 -11.67 -6.74
N HIS A 672 2.00 -11.00 -5.61
CA HIS A 672 1.22 -11.26 -4.39
C HIS A 672 -0.26 -10.85 -4.56
N TYR A 673 -0.55 -9.78 -5.31
CA TYR A 673 -1.94 -9.44 -5.64
C TYR A 673 -2.60 -10.55 -6.48
N GLU A 674 -1.90 -11.16 -7.44
CA GLU A 674 -2.42 -12.31 -8.21
C GLU A 674 -2.74 -13.51 -7.32
N GLU A 675 -1.92 -13.83 -6.34
CA GLU A 675 -2.21 -14.92 -5.37
C GLU A 675 -3.54 -14.68 -4.65
N VAL A 676 -3.84 -13.44 -4.27
CA VAL A 676 -5.14 -13.08 -3.65
C VAL A 676 -6.29 -13.06 -4.67
N LEU A 677 -6.07 -12.63 -5.92
CA LEU A 677 -7.06 -12.74 -7.01
C LEU A 677 -7.47 -14.21 -7.24
N VAL A 678 -6.48 -15.12 -7.26
CA VAL A 678 -6.68 -16.58 -7.37
C VAL A 678 -7.39 -17.12 -6.12
N ALA A 679 -6.97 -16.73 -4.91
CA ALA A 679 -7.63 -17.15 -3.68
C ALA A 679 -9.12 -16.73 -3.64
N ALA A 680 -9.44 -15.48 -4.03
CA ALA A 680 -10.81 -14.99 -4.11
C ALA A 680 -11.68 -15.82 -5.08
N LYS A 681 -11.09 -16.37 -6.15
CA LYS A 681 -11.81 -17.20 -7.14
C LYS A 681 -12.08 -18.63 -6.69
N PHE A 682 -11.16 -19.25 -5.94
CA PHE A 682 -11.20 -20.69 -5.67
C PHE A 682 -11.39 -21.06 -4.19
N GLN A 683 -11.40 -20.09 -3.27
CA GLN A 683 -11.51 -20.30 -1.82
C GLN A 683 -12.48 -19.30 -1.19
N TRP A 684 -13.79 -19.54 -1.30
CA TRP A 684 -14.87 -18.67 -0.81
C TRP A 684 -16.09 -19.50 -0.37
#